data_AF-A0A5N8V7V8-F1
#
_entry.id   AF-A0A5N8V7V8-F1
#
_cell.length_a   1.000
_cell.length_b   1.000
_cell.length_c   1.000
_cell.angle_alpha   90.00
_cell.angle_beta   90.00
_cell.angle_gamma   90.00
#
_symmetry.space_group_name_H-M   'P 1'
#
loop_
_entity.id
_entity.type
_entity.pdbx_description
1 polymer ?
#
loop_
_entity_poly.entity_id
_entity_poly.type
_entity_poly.pdbx_seq_one_letter_code
_entity_poly.pdbx_strand_id
1 'polypeptide(L)'
;MAAAIDAGGFRAAAEAATSMEAGRTAATAAASPSDVPVVTTWDRTVQRASYAQGAGYQRLVAGPGEPHTIRTDLWSRFGPPTMALAAFAQMTDLHIVDDQSPARLEFMDRYADAGAPHYASYPTDSAYRGHEFLSTQVVDAMCQAVAGIGKGPRSRMPLQFTIVTGDAIDNCQHNENRWYIDLLDGGQTIVPDSGAVGLDQSFAGGALTSGGTGDNHYYYPSVPPQQVPGNRYTGTSGLGFPYVPGLLDASGAVGAARRPFVSHGLRMPWYAAYGNHDGLWQGNEPIDNNLVDVQGLTLGTSKTTGTSADLPDNYSDLGTFGKLMVAWELEGTRVAADPDRRLLSRKAFIQDHFNTAGLPVGHGFQGVGIDKAYYAIPSASGDLIRYITLDSTNTNTDGFGSGAAGGSIDTDQLEWLEQQLRVNSSRYINTSNHIVTQSGVQDKMYVIFCHHTLNTMDNLDDGIFGGIFGDRHTGDELKSLLLRYPNVIAMVNGHTHANKIIPHPAPASSPISGGFWEISTASHIDWPIQSRIIEIMASPDAQNAGEFGSAAGPATLSIFTTMVDPAAPLSFGGDTSTPAQLASLARELATNDPQEVSRGITNRMGLNQDRNTQLLLPAPFPLHAPHPLGSPVAAARNQDGRLELFGTDAQGNLWNTSQLTAGGDLKPWTKLAGGPGWQSVTAAAHQDGRVEVFAIDQNGFVTRRAQTGAGSSTYTAPQQFDSAFTSASAVQDQWGGMQVYATRSDNSIRHRWQDFLNDDTASNGWFTPWTQLGGTAIQLAVETGSDGRAVLVAIKEDGLLIQRKMNVANAQTESEWGGVLPLDGILDSIDLARNLDGRLAIFGTNPDGMLWRRFETAPGSGTWQPWAQIPTQAGATALRMRHVCAERSGTGRIALFAVDGTGTLYHCEQSGPNSTDWSPWAAGGVELRATHTFGGL
;
A
#
# COMPACT_ATOMS: atom_id res chain seq x y z
N MET A 1 9.62 24.48 26.45
CA MET A 1 8.18 24.32 26.78
C MET A 1 7.63 23.28 25.83
N ALA A 2 7.13 22.18 26.38
CA ALA A 2 6.54 21.07 25.63
C ALA A 2 5.19 21.49 25.06
N ALA A 3 5.06 21.50 23.73
CA ALA A 3 3.76 21.52 23.06
C ALA A 3 3.40 20.07 22.72
N ALA A 4 2.21 19.67 23.15
CA ALA A 4 1.70 18.31 23.10
C ALA A 4 1.72 17.73 21.68
N ILE A 5 2.39 16.59 21.53
CA ILE A 5 2.26 15.70 20.37
C ILE A 5 0.94 14.98 20.55
N ASP A 6 -0.06 15.33 19.73
CA ASP A 6 -1.36 14.68 19.74
C ASP A 6 -1.23 13.26 19.17
N ALA A 7 -1.70 12.27 19.93
CA ALA A 7 -1.51 10.84 19.69
C ALA A 7 -2.54 10.24 18.71
N GLY A 8 -2.90 10.97 17.65
CA GLY A 8 -3.97 10.63 16.70
C GLY A 8 -3.53 10.09 15.33
N GLY A 9 -2.28 9.62 15.20
CA GLY A 9 -1.51 9.55 13.95
C GLY A 9 -2.12 8.93 12.68
N PHE A 10 -3.01 7.93 12.77
CA PHE A 10 -3.59 7.30 11.56
C PHE A 10 -5.05 7.69 11.29
N ARG A 11 -5.85 7.96 12.32
CA ARG A 11 -7.22 8.49 12.14
C ARG A 11 -7.19 9.93 11.64
N ALA A 12 -6.28 10.76 12.15
CA ALA A 12 -6.11 12.14 11.67
C ALA A 12 -5.62 12.20 10.22
N ALA A 13 -4.81 11.24 9.75
CA ALA A 13 -4.37 11.15 8.36
C ALA A 13 -5.51 10.71 7.42
N ALA A 14 -6.33 9.72 7.83
CA ALA A 14 -7.52 9.30 7.09
C ALA A 14 -8.65 10.34 7.11
N GLU A 15 -8.82 11.06 8.23
CA GLU A 15 -9.75 12.18 8.40
C GLU A 15 -9.26 13.43 7.65
N ALA A 16 -7.94 13.66 7.55
CA ALA A 16 -7.35 14.68 6.69
C ALA A 16 -7.60 14.38 5.20
N ALA A 17 -7.44 13.13 4.76
CA ALA A 17 -7.73 12.72 3.38
C ALA A 17 -9.21 12.94 3.00
N THR A 18 -10.15 12.69 3.93
CA THR A 18 -11.60 12.91 3.72
C THR A 18 -12.02 14.37 3.89
N SER A 19 -11.40 15.14 4.80
CA SER A 19 -11.67 16.58 4.95
C SER A 19 -11.03 17.44 3.85
N MET A 20 -9.93 17.00 3.24
CA MET A 20 -9.39 17.60 2.01
C MET A 20 -10.36 17.47 0.83
N GLU A 21 -11.21 16.44 0.80
CA GLU A 21 -12.26 16.29 -0.23
C GLU A 21 -13.39 17.33 -0.03
N ALA A 22 -13.73 17.66 1.23
CA ALA A 22 -14.78 18.61 1.60
C ALA A 22 -14.34 20.10 1.52
N GLY A 23 -13.07 20.40 1.81
CA GLY A 23 -12.52 21.77 1.75
C GLY A 23 -12.18 22.28 0.34
N ARG A 24 -12.20 21.42 -0.69
CA ARG A 24 -11.76 21.71 -2.07
C ARG A 24 -12.75 22.50 -2.93
N THR A 25 -13.91 22.88 -2.42
CA THR A 25 -14.86 23.72 -3.19
C THR A 25 -14.46 25.20 -3.26
N ALA A 26 -13.40 25.65 -2.56
CA ALA A 26 -13.07 27.08 -2.45
C ALA A 26 -11.70 27.53 -2.99
N ALA A 27 -10.82 26.64 -3.48
CA ALA A 27 -9.52 27.05 -4.05
C ALA A 27 -9.07 26.14 -5.21
N THR A 28 -9.78 26.19 -6.32
CA THR A 28 -9.34 25.58 -7.59
C THR A 28 -8.78 26.66 -8.52
N ALA A 29 -7.48 26.93 -8.41
CA ALA A 29 -6.71 27.26 -9.60
C ALA A 29 -6.31 25.90 -10.22
N ALA A 30 -6.79 25.65 -11.43
CA ALA A 30 -6.79 24.34 -12.07
C ALA A 30 -5.38 23.82 -12.39
N ALA A 31 -4.90 22.82 -11.64
CA ALA A 31 -3.96 21.85 -12.18
C ALA A 31 -4.74 20.99 -13.20
N SER A 32 -4.31 20.99 -14.46
CA SER A 32 -4.94 20.13 -15.48
C SER A 32 -4.63 18.67 -15.17
N PRO A 33 -5.62 17.80 -14.92
CA PRO A 33 -5.38 16.36 -14.85
C PRO A 33 -4.80 15.90 -16.20
N SER A 34 -3.82 15.00 -16.19
CA SER A 34 -3.41 14.34 -17.43
C SER A 34 -4.55 13.45 -17.93
N ASP A 35 -4.88 13.53 -19.23
CA ASP A 35 -5.81 12.61 -19.90
C ASP A 35 -5.23 11.19 -20.06
N VAL A 36 -4.10 10.89 -19.41
CA VAL A 36 -3.39 9.62 -19.53
C VAL A 36 -3.98 8.63 -18.53
N PRO A 37 -4.46 7.45 -18.96
CA PRO A 37 -4.94 6.42 -18.05
C PRO A 37 -3.83 6.01 -17.08
N VAL A 38 -4.09 6.20 -15.79
CA VAL A 38 -3.21 5.75 -14.71
C VAL A 38 -3.35 4.23 -14.59
N VAL A 39 -2.27 3.52 -14.88
CA VAL A 39 -2.20 2.05 -14.86
C VAL A 39 -0.90 1.61 -14.21
N THR A 40 -0.90 0.40 -13.66
CA THR A 40 0.31 -0.21 -13.10
C THR A 40 0.94 -1.18 -14.08
N THR A 41 2.15 -1.64 -13.81
CA THR A 41 2.78 -2.69 -14.64
C THR A 41 2.02 -4.01 -14.59
N TRP A 42 1.14 -4.22 -13.61
CA TRP A 42 0.21 -5.35 -13.60
C TRP A 42 -0.73 -5.34 -14.81
N ASP A 43 -1.17 -4.15 -15.22
CA ASP A 43 -2.08 -3.97 -16.35
C ASP A 43 -1.31 -3.93 -17.68
N ARG A 44 -0.18 -3.21 -17.70
CA ARG A 44 0.63 -2.98 -18.91
C ARG A 44 2.02 -2.48 -18.52
N THR A 45 3.06 -3.02 -19.15
CA THR A 45 4.43 -2.52 -18.97
C THR A 45 4.81 -1.45 -20.00
N VAL A 46 5.77 -0.62 -19.65
CA VAL A 46 6.49 0.23 -20.61
C VAL A 46 7.87 -0.35 -20.87
N GLN A 47 8.22 -0.53 -22.14
CA GLN A 47 9.43 -1.22 -22.57
C GLN A 47 10.16 -0.45 -23.68
N ARG A 48 11.45 -0.76 -23.87
CA ARG A 48 12.20 -0.39 -25.08
C ARG A 48 11.64 -1.16 -26.28
N ALA A 49 11.58 -0.52 -27.45
CA ALA A 49 11.21 -1.20 -28.70
C ALA A 49 12.17 -2.37 -29.02
N SER A 50 13.46 -2.24 -28.69
CA SER A 50 14.47 -3.29 -28.77
C SER A 50 15.52 -3.10 -27.67
N TYR A 51 15.97 -4.21 -27.09
CA TYR A 51 17.10 -4.25 -26.15
C TYR A 51 18.40 -4.72 -26.83
N ALA A 52 18.39 -4.96 -28.14
CA ALA A 52 19.57 -5.43 -28.85
C ALA A 52 20.66 -4.34 -28.91
N GLN A 53 21.91 -4.72 -28.66
CA GLN A 53 23.05 -3.82 -28.79
C GLN A 53 23.16 -3.32 -30.23
N GLY A 54 23.32 -2.00 -30.42
CA GLY A 54 23.37 -1.39 -31.76
C GLY A 54 22.00 -1.21 -32.44
N ALA A 55 20.89 -1.39 -31.74
CA ALA A 55 19.54 -1.16 -32.29
C ALA A 55 19.22 0.33 -32.61
N GLY A 56 20.16 1.24 -32.36
CA GLY A 56 19.98 2.69 -32.52
C GLY A 56 19.08 3.30 -31.44
N TYR A 57 18.54 4.48 -31.70
CA TYR A 57 17.60 5.16 -30.80
C TYR A 57 16.32 4.34 -30.57
N GLN A 58 16.00 4.07 -29.31
CA GLN A 58 14.85 3.28 -28.89
C GLN A 58 13.68 4.14 -28.48
N ARG A 59 12.51 3.88 -29.05
CA ARG A 59 11.23 4.44 -28.61
C ARG A 59 10.64 3.57 -27.49
N LEU A 60 9.78 4.18 -26.67
CA LEU A 60 9.00 3.44 -25.68
C LEU A 60 7.78 2.78 -26.35
N VAL A 61 7.51 1.54 -25.98
CA VAL A 61 6.36 0.77 -26.45
C VAL A 61 5.59 0.19 -25.27
N ALA A 62 4.31 -0.09 -25.49
CA ALA A 62 3.51 -0.87 -24.56
C ALA A 62 3.92 -2.35 -24.63
N GLY A 63 4.24 -2.93 -23.49
CA GLY A 63 4.34 -4.37 -23.30
C GLY A 63 3.12 -4.95 -22.59
N PRO A 64 2.98 -6.29 -22.54
CA PRO A 64 1.95 -6.93 -21.74
C PRO A 64 2.08 -6.60 -20.24
N GLY A 65 0.98 -6.66 -19.51
CA GLY A 65 0.99 -6.57 -18.05
C GLY A 65 1.68 -7.77 -17.39
N GLU A 66 2.18 -7.55 -16.18
CA GLU A 66 2.98 -8.52 -15.42
C GLU A 66 2.23 -8.97 -14.15
N PRO A 67 1.80 -10.25 -14.07
CA PRO A 67 1.20 -10.76 -12.85
C PRO A 67 2.22 -10.85 -11.70
N HIS A 68 1.73 -10.85 -10.47
CA HIS A 68 2.57 -11.05 -9.29
C HIS A 68 3.23 -12.44 -9.32
N THR A 69 4.55 -12.46 -9.22
CA THR A 69 5.33 -13.69 -9.01
C THR A 69 5.37 -14.01 -7.52
N ILE A 70 4.91 -15.21 -7.13
CA ILE A 70 4.98 -15.66 -5.73
C ILE A 70 6.41 -16.06 -5.39
N ARG A 71 6.97 -15.47 -4.33
CA ARG A 71 8.32 -15.76 -3.80
C ARG A 71 8.21 -16.52 -2.49
N THR A 72 8.76 -17.73 -2.47
CA THR A 72 8.67 -18.67 -1.34
C THR A 72 9.97 -18.82 -0.55
N ASP A 73 10.94 -17.93 -0.78
CA ASP A 73 12.32 -18.05 -0.29
C ASP A 73 12.40 -18.06 1.24
N LEU A 74 11.56 -17.25 1.90
CA LEU A 74 11.48 -17.17 3.36
C LEU A 74 10.33 -18.01 3.94
N TRP A 75 9.35 -18.36 3.12
CA TRP A 75 8.16 -19.10 3.55
C TRP A 75 7.51 -19.84 2.38
N SER A 76 7.33 -21.17 2.52
CA SER A 76 6.81 -22.02 1.44
C SER A 76 5.33 -22.38 1.58
N ARG A 77 4.74 -22.18 2.76
CA ARG A 77 3.31 -22.40 2.95
C ARG A 77 2.55 -21.22 2.34
N PHE A 78 1.64 -21.55 1.43
CA PHE A 78 0.70 -20.57 0.89
C PHE A 78 -0.50 -20.43 1.83
N GLY A 79 -0.93 -19.18 2.04
CA GLY A 79 -2.20 -18.83 2.67
C GLY A 79 -2.90 -17.77 1.81
N PRO A 80 -4.23 -17.85 1.64
CA PRO A 80 -4.97 -16.89 0.82
C PRO A 80 -4.91 -15.50 1.48
N PRO A 81 -4.32 -14.47 0.84
CA PRO A 81 -4.12 -13.16 1.46
C PRO A 81 -5.40 -12.34 1.38
N THR A 82 -6.37 -12.60 2.26
CA THR A 82 -7.67 -11.92 2.25
C THR A 82 -7.81 -10.84 3.33
N MET A 83 -6.86 -10.75 4.26
CA MET A 83 -6.83 -9.72 5.31
C MET A 83 -5.81 -8.63 4.94
N ALA A 84 -6.29 -7.50 4.43
CA ALA A 84 -5.45 -6.32 4.15
C ALA A 84 -5.05 -5.61 5.44
N LEU A 85 -3.76 -5.32 5.61
CA LEU A 85 -3.20 -4.71 6.83
C LEU A 85 -2.64 -3.31 6.57
N ALA A 86 -1.98 -3.10 5.43
CA ALA A 86 -1.48 -1.80 5.01
C ALA A 86 -1.29 -1.73 3.49
N ALA A 87 -1.33 -0.51 2.94
CA ALA A 87 -0.93 -0.21 1.57
C ALA A 87 -0.30 1.19 1.52
N PHE A 88 0.84 1.33 0.85
CA PHE A 88 1.56 2.60 0.73
C PHE A 88 2.40 2.62 -0.56
N ALA A 89 2.83 3.81 -0.98
CA ALA A 89 3.70 4.00 -2.14
C ALA A 89 5.15 4.29 -1.71
N GLN A 90 6.10 3.89 -2.54
CA GLN A 90 7.51 4.25 -2.46
C GLN A 90 7.91 5.05 -3.71
N MET A 91 8.57 6.18 -3.46
CA MET A 91 9.38 6.91 -4.44
C MET A 91 10.82 6.95 -3.92
N THR A 92 11.80 7.07 -4.81
CA THR A 92 13.21 7.08 -4.42
C THR A 92 14.05 7.71 -5.50
N ASP A 93 15.18 8.31 -5.12
CA ASP A 93 16.19 8.77 -6.07
C ASP A 93 15.52 9.66 -7.13
N LEU A 94 14.81 10.67 -6.63
CA LEU A 94 14.06 11.61 -7.46
C LEU A 94 15.00 12.39 -8.36
N HIS A 95 16.18 12.73 -7.81
CA HIS A 95 17.19 13.61 -8.40
C HIS A 95 16.53 14.83 -9.05
N ILE A 96 15.89 15.66 -8.24
CA ILE A 96 15.56 17.02 -8.68
C ILE A 96 16.89 17.76 -8.89
N VAL A 97 17.15 18.13 -10.14
CA VAL A 97 18.44 18.65 -10.59
C VAL A 97 18.27 20.08 -11.09
N ASP A 98 19.07 21.00 -10.55
CA ASP A 98 19.36 22.29 -11.18
C ASP A 98 20.55 22.14 -12.14
N ASP A 99 20.28 21.80 -13.40
CA ASP A 99 21.33 21.61 -14.42
C ASP A 99 22.01 22.92 -14.86
N GLN A 100 21.52 24.07 -14.40
CA GLN A 100 22.15 25.37 -14.59
C GLN A 100 23.08 25.74 -13.43
N SER A 101 23.10 24.95 -12.35
CA SER A 101 23.96 25.17 -11.20
C SER A 101 25.45 25.16 -11.62
N PRO A 102 26.26 26.12 -11.15
CA PRO A 102 27.70 26.12 -11.39
C PRO A 102 28.45 24.98 -10.70
N ALA A 103 27.82 24.35 -9.70
CA ALA A 103 28.39 23.27 -8.92
C ALA A 103 28.25 21.90 -9.58
N ARG A 104 27.50 21.80 -10.69
CA ARG A 104 27.40 20.55 -11.44
C ARG A 104 28.75 20.19 -12.06
N LEU A 105 29.04 18.88 -12.17
CA LEU A 105 30.29 18.37 -12.73
C LEU A 105 30.09 17.70 -14.10
N GLU A 106 29.16 18.20 -14.93
CA GLU A 106 28.83 17.59 -16.23
C GLU A 106 30.06 17.50 -17.13
N PHE A 107 31.00 18.45 -17.01
CA PHE A 107 32.23 18.43 -17.78
C PHE A 107 33.07 17.16 -17.59
N MET A 108 32.94 16.51 -16.42
CA MET A 108 33.67 15.30 -16.06
C MET A 108 33.02 14.02 -16.62
N ASP A 109 31.77 14.07 -17.06
CA ASP A 109 31.04 12.91 -17.58
C ASP A 109 31.74 12.29 -18.80
N ARG A 110 32.31 13.13 -19.66
CA ARG A 110 33.04 12.72 -20.86
C ARG A 110 34.24 11.80 -20.57
N TYR A 111 34.77 11.80 -19.35
CA TYR A 111 35.92 10.96 -18.97
C TYR A 111 35.48 9.55 -18.56
N ALA A 112 34.19 9.35 -18.28
CA ALA A 112 33.58 8.04 -18.03
C ALA A 112 33.07 7.35 -19.32
N ASP A 113 33.18 8.03 -20.46
CA ASP A 113 32.81 7.51 -21.77
C ASP A 113 33.69 6.34 -22.21
N ALA A 114 33.08 5.40 -22.94
CA ALA A 114 33.81 4.29 -23.55
C ALA A 114 34.65 4.75 -24.75
N GLY A 115 35.92 4.32 -24.80
CA GLY A 115 36.85 4.58 -25.90
C GLY A 115 38.02 5.48 -25.51
N ALA A 116 38.94 5.69 -26.46
CA ALA A 116 40.13 6.51 -26.22
C ALA A 116 39.75 7.99 -25.93
N PRO A 117 40.50 8.70 -25.06
CA PRO A 117 41.68 8.22 -24.33
C PRO A 117 41.40 7.57 -22.97
N HIS A 118 40.23 7.76 -22.34
CA HIS A 118 40.01 7.37 -20.94
C HIS A 118 39.28 6.04 -20.69
N TYR A 119 38.84 5.36 -21.76
CA TYR A 119 38.31 3.99 -21.79
C TYR A 119 37.33 3.62 -20.66
N ALA A 120 36.43 4.53 -20.29
CA ALA A 120 35.46 4.35 -19.20
C ALA A 120 36.09 4.03 -17.83
N SER A 121 37.25 4.61 -17.53
CA SER A 121 37.98 4.36 -16.27
C SER A 121 37.66 5.35 -15.15
N TYR A 122 37.06 6.51 -15.44
CA TYR A 122 36.75 7.54 -14.45
C TYR A 122 35.40 7.29 -13.76
N PRO A 123 35.31 7.45 -12.43
CA PRO A 123 34.09 7.23 -11.65
C PRO A 123 33.19 8.48 -11.67
N THR A 124 32.95 9.00 -12.87
CA THR A 124 32.17 10.22 -13.12
C THR A 124 31.01 9.93 -14.07
N ASP A 125 30.68 8.65 -14.24
CA ASP A 125 29.51 8.24 -14.99
C ASP A 125 28.26 8.80 -14.34
N SER A 126 27.27 9.13 -15.16
CA SER A 126 26.04 9.77 -14.73
C SER A 126 26.19 11.17 -14.13
N ALA A 127 27.35 11.82 -14.28
CA ALA A 127 27.50 13.24 -13.96
C ALA A 127 26.71 14.13 -14.93
N TYR A 128 26.32 13.61 -16.10
CA TYR A 128 25.38 14.24 -17.02
C TYR A 128 24.43 13.22 -17.64
N ARG A 129 23.14 13.56 -17.70
CA ARG A 129 22.15 12.85 -18.51
C ARG A 129 21.43 13.81 -19.44
N GLY A 130 21.15 13.37 -20.66
CA GLY A 130 20.50 14.18 -21.69
C GLY A 130 19.07 14.64 -21.37
N HIS A 131 18.50 14.26 -20.22
CA HIS A 131 17.14 14.58 -19.80
C HIS A 131 17.01 15.14 -18.39
N GLU A 132 18.10 15.32 -17.64
CA GLU A 132 18.03 15.72 -16.22
C GLU A 132 17.37 17.10 -16.00
N PHE A 133 17.43 17.98 -17.00
CA PHE A 133 16.70 19.26 -17.05
C PHE A 133 15.16 19.10 -17.09
N LEU A 134 14.65 17.87 -17.20
CA LEU A 134 13.21 17.53 -17.15
C LEU A 134 12.81 16.79 -15.86
N SER A 135 13.70 16.73 -14.85
CA SER A 135 13.47 16.03 -13.58
C SER A 135 12.17 16.46 -12.89
N THR A 136 11.89 17.77 -12.82
CA THR A 136 10.66 18.29 -12.19
C THR A 136 9.37 17.78 -12.86
N GLN A 137 9.34 17.68 -14.20
CA GLN A 137 8.19 17.18 -14.94
C GLN A 137 8.01 15.67 -14.77
N VAL A 138 9.12 14.91 -14.67
CA VAL A 138 9.08 13.47 -14.37
C VAL A 138 8.48 13.21 -13.00
N VAL A 139 8.93 13.93 -11.98
CA VAL A 139 8.43 13.77 -10.61
C VAL A 139 6.97 14.20 -10.50
N ASP A 140 6.55 15.27 -11.18
CA ASP A 140 5.14 15.66 -11.25
C ASP A 140 4.27 14.55 -11.89
N ALA A 141 4.73 13.98 -13.01
CA ALA A 141 4.03 12.87 -13.67
C ALA A 141 3.98 11.61 -12.79
N MET A 142 4.98 11.36 -11.95
CA MET A 142 4.93 10.26 -10.98
C MET A 142 3.97 10.56 -9.82
N CYS A 143 3.94 11.79 -9.32
CA CYS A 143 2.96 12.21 -8.32
C CYS A 143 1.53 12.03 -8.83
N GLN A 144 1.28 12.38 -10.10
CA GLN A 144 0.00 12.11 -10.79
C GLN A 144 -0.33 10.62 -10.85
N ALA A 145 0.64 9.76 -11.17
CA ALA A 145 0.44 8.32 -11.22
C ALA A 145 0.07 7.73 -9.86
N VAL A 146 0.83 8.05 -8.81
CA VAL A 146 0.59 7.55 -7.45
C VAL A 146 -0.76 8.05 -6.91
N ALA A 147 -1.04 9.35 -7.07
CA ALA A 147 -2.31 9.95 -6.66
C ALA A 147 -3.51 9.35 -7.42
N GLY A 148 -3.33 9.05 -8.71
CA GLY A 148 -4.37 8.44 -9.56
C GLY A 148 -4.64 6.96 -9.25
N ILE A 149 -3.64 6.21 -8.77
CA ILE A 149 -3.82 4.84 -8.30
C ILE A 149 -4.70 4.84 -7.04
N GLY A 150 -4.31 5.63 -6.03
CA GLY A 150 -5.07 5.90 -4.79
C GLY A 150 -5.36 4.70 -3.87
N LYS A 151 -5.34 3.47 -4.39
CA LYS A 151 -5.60 2.21 -3.68
C LYS A 151 -4.64 1.12 -4.15
N GLY A 152 -4.26 0.26 -3.21
CA GLY A 152 -3.46 -0.92 -3.50
C GLY A 152 -4.11 -1.82 -4.57
N PRO A 153 -3.39 -2.24 -5.63
CA PRO A 153 -3.93 -3.09 -6.69
C PRO A 153 -4.52 -4.42 -6.20
N ARG A 154 -3.94 -5.04 -5.16
CA ARG A 154 -4.36 -6.35 -4.63
C ARG A 154 -5.32 -6.25 -3.47
N SER A 155 -4.99 -5.43 -2.49
CA SER A 155 -5.74 -5.23 -1.26
C SER A 155 -6.96 -4.33 -1.44
N ARG A 156 -6.96 -3.48 -2.48
CA ARG A 156 -7.93 -2.39 -2.69
C ARG A 156 -8.00 -1.40 -1.52
N MET A 157 -7.06 -1.50 -0.57
CA MET A 157 -6.93 -0.60 0.56
C MET A 157 -6.45 0.77 0.06
N PRO A 158 -7.02 1.88 0.55
CA PRO A 158 -6.48 3.20 0.28
C PRO A 158 -4.99 3.28 0.63
N LEU A 159 -4.20 3.91 -0.23
CA LEU A 159 -2.79 4.16 0.06
C LEU A 159 -2.73 5.13 1.26
N GLN A 160 -2.04 4.70 2.33
CA GLN A 160 -2.01 5.43 3.60
C GLN A 160 -1.07 6.64 3.53
N PHE A 161 0.06 6.48 2.82
CA PHE A 161 1.06 7.51 2.60
C PHE A 161 1.99 7.13 1.44
N THR A 162 2.85 8.07 1.06
CA THR A 162 4.05 7.81 0.23
C THR A 162 5.32 8.02 1.05
N ILE A 163 6.31 7.15 0.91
CA ILE A 163 7.66 7.35 1.47
C ILE A 163 8.63 7.66 0.33
N VAL A 164 9.43 8.72 0.48
CA VAL A 164 10.58 9.03 -0.37
C VAL A 164 11.82 8.46 0.33
N THR A 165 12.46 7.44 -0.24
CA THR A 165 13.59 6.75 0.40
C THR A 165 14.95 7.42 0.15
N GLY A 166 14.99 8.76 0.09
CA GLY A 166 16.22 9.54 -0.06
C GLY A 166 16.59 9.88 -1.52
N ASP A 167 17.64 10.69 -1.65
CA ASP A 167 18.12 11.27 -2.91
C ASP A 167 17.00 12.02 -3.65
N ALA A 168 16.34 12.90 -2.89
CA ALA A 168 15.30 13.76 -3.42
C ALA A 168 15.90 14.85 -4.33
N ILE A 169 17.09 15.35 -3.97
CA ILE A 169 17.85 16.38 -4.70
C ILE A 169 19.21 15.84 -5.12
N ASP A 170 19.99 16.63 -5.86
CA ASP A 170 21.25 16.15 -6.45
C ASP A 170 22.49 16.89 -5.94
N ASN A 171 22.44 18.22 -5.81
CA ASN A 171 23.59 19.05 -5.42
C ASN A 171 23.51 19.55 -3.99
N CYS A 172 22.60 19.01 -3.16
CA CYS A 172 22.37 19.48 -1.80
C CYS A 172 21.95 20.98 -1.77
N GLN A 173 21.22 21.46 -2.78
CA GLN A 173 20.87 22.89 -2.92
C GLN A 173 19.47 23.24 -2.45
N HIS A 174 19.28 24.49 -2.01
CA HIS A 174 17.98 24.95 -1.54
C HIS A 174 16.90 25.01 -2.62
N ASN A 175 17.19 25.52 -3.82
CA ASN A 175 16.24 25.56 -4.92
C ASN A 175 15.75 24.16 -5.32
N GLU A 176 16.66 23.18 -5.45
CA GLU A 176 16.31 21.78 -5.71
C GLU A 176 15.39 21.23 -4.60
N ASN A 177 15.76 21.45 -3.34
CA ASN A 177 14.96 20.99 -2.19
C ASN A 177 13.59 21.65 -2.16
N ARG A 178 13.52 22.92 -2.57
CA ARG A 178 12.27 23.63 -2.63
C ARG A 178 11.35 23.06 -3.72
N TRP A 179 11.87 22.86 -4.93
CA TRP A 179 11.10 22.27 -6.03
C TRP A 179 10.58 20.87 -5.68
N TYR A 180 11.42 20.03 -5.06
CA TYR A 180 11.03 18.69 -4.62
C TYR A 180 9.81 18.72 -3.68
N ILE A 181 9.86 19.49 -2.59
CA ILE A 181 8.75 19.55 -1.62
C ILE A 181 7.50 20.14 -2.27
N ASP A 182 7.63 21.21 -3.05
CA ASP A 182 6.51 21.88 -3.72
C ASP A 182 5.85 20.98 -4.79
N LEU A 183 6.62 20.10 -5.43
CA LEU A 183 6.13 19.08 -6.36
C LEU A 183 5.25 18.05 -5.64
N LEU A 184 5.71 17.53 -4.49
CA LEU A 184 5.01 16.49 -3.74
C LEU A 184 3.80 17.03 -2.98
N ASP A 185 3.87 18.26 -2.46
CA ASP A 185 2.76 18.95 -1.79
C ASP A 185 1.59 19.21 -2.75
N GLY A 186 1.91 19.64 -3.98
CA GLY A 186 0.94 20.00 -5.00
C GLY A 186 0.36 21.41 -4.84
N GLY A 187 -0.18 21.93 -5.95
CA GLY A 187 -0.81 23.24 -6.01
C GLY A 187 0.16 24.43 -5.99
N GLN A 188 1.47 24.17 -5.93
CA GLN A 188 2.52 25.19 -5.98
C GLN A 188 2.95 25.44 -7.42
N THR A 189 3.46 26.65 -7.71
CA THR A 189 4.06 26.94 -9.02
C THR A 189 5.52 26.53 -9.00
N ILE A 190 5.87 25.54 -9.81
CA ILE A 190 7.24 25.11 -10.04
C ILE A 190 7.83 25.96 -11.15
N VAL A 191 8.99 26.55 -10.90
CA VAL A 191 9.80 27.29 -11.88
C VAL A 191 11.09 26.52 -12.06
N PRO A 192 11.19 25.60 -13.04
CA PRO A 192 12.37 24.74 -13.24
C PRO A 192 13.52 25.51 -13.94
N ASP A 193 13.88 26.65 -13.39
CA ASP A 193 14.82 27.62 -13.94
C ASP A 193 15.57 28.34 -12.78
N SER A 194 16.85 28.67 -12.97
CA SER A 194 17.71 29.24 -11.93
C SER A 194 18.73 30.21 -12.53
N GLY A 195 19.40 31.01 -11.70
CA GLY A 195 20.30 32.06 -12.18
C GLY A 195 19.50 33.22 -12.78
N ALA A 196 19.68 33.46 -14.08
CA ALA A 196 18.92 34.49 -14.79
C ALA A 196 17.69 33.85 -15.44
N VAL A 197 16.55 33.88 -14.76
CA VAL A 197 15.29 33.29 -15.27
C VAL A 197 15.01 33.74 -16.72
N GLY A 198 14.74 32.76 -17.57
CA GLY A 198 14.53 32.91 -19.01
C GLY A 198 15.79 32.85 -19.86
N LEU A 199 16.97 32.76 -19.26
CA LEU A 199 18.24 32.55 -19.94
C LEU A 199 18.80 31.18 -19.56
N ASP A 200 18.68 30.20 -20.46
CA ASP A 200 19.24 28.87 -20.21
C ASP A 200 20.78 28.88 -20.21
N GLN A 201 21.36 28.59 -19.05
CA GLN A 201 22.80 28.49 -18.82
C GLN A 201 23.18 27.09 -18.33
N SER A 202 22.73 26.05 -19.04
CA SER A 202 23.21 24.68 -18.86
C SER A 202 24.06 24.22 -20.04
N PHE A 203 24.71 23.05 -19.90
CA PHE A 203 25.44 22.44 -21.00
C PHE A 203 24.51 22.12 -22.18
N ALA A 204 23.27 21.70 -21.92
CA ALA A 204 22.29 21.38 -22.95
C ALA A 204 21.83 22.61 -23.77
N GLY A 205 21.94 23.82 -23.20
CA GLY A 205 21.71 25.09 -23.91
C GLY A 205 22.77 25.45 -24.97
N GLY A 206 23.96 24.85 -24.90
CA GLY A 206 25.02 24.97 -25.91
C GLY A 206 25.82 26.30 -25.92
N ALA A 207 25.50 27.24 -25.03
CA ALA A 207 26.16 28.55 -24.96
C ALA A 207 27.39 28.58 -24.02
N LEU A 208 27.62 27.54 -23.22
CA LEU A 208 28.62 27.55 -22.14
C LEU A 208 29.97 26.90 -22.44
N THR A 209 30.04 25.96 -23.38
CA THR A 209 31.28 25.22 -23.68
C THR A 209 32.26 26.10 -24.46
N SER A 210 33.57 25.91 -24.27
CA SER A 210 34.62 26.68 -24.97
C SER A 210 34.59 26.50 -26.50
N GLY A 211 33.98 25.41 -26.99
CA GLY A 211 33.67 25.15 -28.40
C GLY A 211 32.20 25.43 -28.80
N GLY A 212 31.39 25.98 -27.90
CA GLY A 212 29.94 26.11 -28.05
C GLY A 212 29.28 24.78 -28.45
N THR A 213 28.32 24.84 -29.36
CA THR A 213 27.66 23.63 -29.89
C THR A 213 28.59 22.70 -30.68
N GLY A 214 29.87 23.04 -30.83
CA GLY A 214 30.91 22.19 -31.41
C GLY A 214 31.45 21.10 -30.47
N ASP A 215 31.17 21.15 -29.16
CA ASP A 215 31.51 20.06 -28.23
C ASP A 215 30.51 18.91 -28.40
N ASN A 216 30.96 17.73 -28.81
CA ASN A 216 30.11 16.59 -29.16
C ASN A 216 29.75 15.67 -27.97
N HIS A 217 30.15 16.02 -26.74
CA HIS A 217 29.87 15.24 -25.53
C HIS A 217 28.53 15.56 -24.85
N TYR A 218 27.76 16.54 -25.35
CA TYR A 218 26.45 16.89 -24.79
C TYR A 218 25.34 16.87 -25.84
N TYR A 219 24.12 16.72 -25.35
CA TYR A 219 22.91 16.79 -26.16
C TYR A 219 22.39 18.23 -26.23
N TYR A 220 22.30 18.77 -27.45
CA TYR A 220 21.76 20.11 -27.73
C TYR A 220 20.37 20.00 -28.38
N PRO A 221 19.28 19.85 -27.59
CA PRO A 221 17.95 19.54 -28.12
C PRO A 221 17.41 20.62 -29.07
N SER A 222 17.78 21.87 -28.86
CA SER A 222 17.23 23.02 -29.61
C SER A 222 18.10 23.47 -30.79
N VAL A 223 19.20 22.77 -31.07
CA VAL A 223 20.10 23.06 -32.19
C VAL A 223 19.85 22.08 -33.34
N PRO A 224 19.59 22.55 -34.57
CA PRO A 224 19.40 21.64 -35.72
C PRO A 224 20.64 20.74 -35.93
N PRO A 225 20.48 19.43 -36.18
CA PRO A 225 21.61 18.52 -36.36
C PRO A 225 22.57 18.92 -37.48
N GLN A 226 22.10 19.66 -38.48
CA GLN A 226 22.91 20.19 -39.57
C GLN A 226 23.91 21.26 -39.12
N GLN A 227 23.67 21.92 -37.98
CA GLN A 227 24.54 22.93 -37.39
C GLN A 227 25.56 22.34 -36.43
N VAL A 228 25.39 21.08 -36.03
CA VAL A 228 26.30 20.34 -35.14
C VAL A 228 26.73 19.00 -35.78
N PRO A 229 27.33 19.02 -37.00
CA PRO A 229 27.69 17.81 -37.70
C PRO A 229 28.69 16.98 -36.89
N GLY A 230 28.38 15.69 -36.68
CA GLY A 230 29.23 14.78 -35.89
C GLY A 230 28.99 14.81 -34.38
N ASN A 231 27.96 15.51 -33.90
CA ASN A 231 27.50 15.41 -32.51
C ASN A 231 27.12 13.94 -32.17
N ARG A 232 27.50 13.47 -30.97
CA ARG A 232 27.29 12.07 -30.57
C ARG A 232 25.82 11.73 -30.34
N TYR A 233 25.00 12.69 -29.94
CA TYR A 233 23.60 12.47 -29.61
C TYR A 233 22.71 12.57 -30.84
N THR A 234 22.89 13.61 -31.66
CA THR A 234 21.96 13.98 -32.75
C THR A 234 22.46 13.61 -34.15
N GLY A 235 21.53 13.52 -35.11
CA GLY A 235 21.85 13.26 -36.52
C GLY A 235 22.07 11.78 -36.86
N THR A 236 22.33 11.49 -38.14
CA THR A 236 22.43 10.10 -38.66
C THR A 236 23.74 9.40 -38.30
N SER A 237 24.76 10.15 -37.90
CA SER A 237 26.03 9.62 -37.40
C SER A 237 26.08 9.50 -35.87
N GLY A 238 25.11 10.11 -35.16
CA GLY A 238 24.98 10.05 -33.71
C GLY A 238 23.98 8.98 -33.26
N LEU A 239 23.60 9.04 -31.98
CA LEU A 239 22.70 8.07 -31.34
C LEU A 239 21.23 8.22 -31.73
N GLY A 240 20.87 9.30 -32.44
CA GLY A 240 19.52 9.53 -32.97
C GLY A 240 18.58 10.26 -32.00
N PHE A 241 19.12 10.97 -31.00
CA PHE A 241 18.34 11.83 -30.11
C PHE A 241 17.55 12.87 -30.92
N PRO A 242 16.32 13.21 -30.51
CA PRO A 242 15.44 14.06 -31.29
C PRO A 242 15.93 15.52 -31.35
N TYR A 243 15.63 16.21 -32.45
CA TYR A 243 15.70 17.67 -32.49
C TYR A 243 14.36 18.22 -31.99
N VAL A 244 14.38 19.03 -30.94
CA VAL A 244 13.20 19.60 -30.29
C VAL A 244 13.37 21.13 -30.21
N PRO A 245 12.95 21.87 -31.25
CA PRO A 245 13.09 23.32 -31.28
C PRO A 245 12.39 23.99 -30.09
N GLY A 246 13.09 24.92 -29.43
CA GLY A 246 12.55 25.70 -28.32
C GLY A 246 12.36 24.90 -27.02
N LEU A 247 12.95 23.71 -26.91
CA LEU A 247 12.98 22.96 -25.65
C LEU A 247 13.78 23.72 -24.59
N LEU A 248 14.95 24.22 -24.98
CA LEU A 248 15.85 25.09 -24.23
C LEU A 248 16.21 26.29 -25.10
N ASP A 249 16.47 27.44 -24.49
CA ASP A 249 16.75 28.66 -25.24
C ASP A 249 17.75 29.56 -24.48
N ALA A 250 18.92 29.70 -25.08
CA ALA A 250 20.03 30.51 -24.55
C ALA A 250 19.99 31.98 -25.02
N SER A 251 18.97 32.38 -25.79
CA SER A 251 18.78 33.75 -26.30
C SER A 251 17.99 34.66 -25.35
N GLY A 252 17.42 34.11 -24.27
CA GLY A 252 16.65 34.85 -23.27
C GLY A 252 15.12 34.67 -23.38
N ALA A 253 14.62 33.81 -24.27
CA ALA A 253 13.23 33.37 -24.23
C ALA A 253 13.08 32.11 -23.36
N VAL A 254 11.94 31.96 -22.69
CA VAL A 254 11.71 30.80 -21.81
C VAL A 254 11.45 29.55 -22.67
N GLY A 255 12.43 28.64 -22.72
CA GLY A 255 12.31 27.32 -23.35
C GLY A 255 11.22 26.46 -22.69
N ALA A 256 10.69 25.47 -23.41
CA ALA A 256 9.60 24.63 -22.91
C ALA A 256 9.95 23.88 -21.61
N ALA A 257 11.19 23.42 -21.44
CA ALA A 257 11.64 22.75 -20.21
C ALA A 257 11.68 23.69 -18.99
N ARG A 258 11.87 25.00 -19.22
CA ARG A 258 11.95 26.05 -18.20
C ARG A 258 10.60 26.70 -17.88
N ARG A 259 9.54 26.32 -18.60
CA ARG A 259 8.22 26.94 -18.44
C ARG A 259 7.64 26.62 -17.05
N PRO A 260 7.20 27.64 -16.28
CA PRO A 260 6.53 27.38 -15.01
C PRO A 260 5.26 26.55 -15.17
N PHE A 261 4.99 25.67 -14.22
CA PHE A 261 3.77 24.87 -14.17
C PHE A 261 3.28 24.69 -12.73
N VAL A 262 1.99 24.39 -12.55
CA VAL A 262 1.41 24.10 -11.23
C VAL A 262 1.56 22.61 -10.94
N SER A 263 2.19 22.26 -9.82
CA SER A 263 2.39 20.88 -9.41
C SER A 263 1.07 20.17 -9.08
N HIS A 264 0.97 18.89 -9.40
CA HIS A 264 -0.20 18.08 -9.10
C HIS A 264 -0.23 17.62 -7.63
N GLY A 265 0.93 17.26 -7.07
CA GLY A 265 1.09 16.69 -5.74
C GLY A 265 0.66 15.24 -5.60
N LEU A 266 1.07 14.62 -4.49
CA LEU A 266 0.71 13.25 -4.12
C LEU A 266 -0.73 13.13 -3.60
N ARG A 267 -1.32 14.24 -3.12
CA ARG A 267 -2.68 14.28 -2.55
C ARG A 267 -2.91 13.31 -1.39
N MET A 268 -1.84 12.94 -0.68
CA MET A 268 -1.85 12.06 0.49
C MET A 268 -0.65 12.43 1.38
N PRO A 269 -0.63 11.96 2.64
CA PRO A 269 0.53 12.17 3.50
C PRO A 269 1.79 11.58 2.86
N TRP A 270 2.92 12.25 3.05
CA TRP A 270 4.20 11.74 2.58
C TRP A 270 5.33 11.97 3.59
N TYR A 271 6.30 11.08 3.57
CA TYR A 271 7.43 11.00 4.51
C TYR A 271 8.76 10.97 3.75
N ALA A 272 9.84 11.46 4.37
CA ALA A 272 11.17 11.51 3.76
C ALA A 272 12.21 10.72 4.54
N ALA A 273 13.04 9.93 3.85
CA ALA A 273 14.35 9.52 4.33
C ALA A 273 15.42 10.47 3.77
N TYR A 274 16.58 10.50 4.41
CA TYR A 274 17.73 11.29 3.97
C TYR A 274 18.69 10.40 3.19
N GLY A 275 19.05 10.81 1.97
CA GLY A 275 20.00 10.13 1.09
C GLY A 275 21.37 10.82 1.06
N ASN A 276 22.31 10.25 0.32
CA ASN A 276 23.65 10.83 0.21
C ASN A 276 23.66 12.07 -0.68
N HIS A 277 22.87 12.14 -1.76
CA HIS A 277 22.74 13.37 -2.58
C HIS A 277 22.01 14.50 -1.86
N ASP A 278 21.23 14.18 -0.82
CA ASP A 278 20.58 15.19 0.03
C ASP A 278 21.58 15.87 0.98
N GLY A 279 22.75 15.27 1.23
CA GLY A 279 23.73 15.73 2.23
C GLY A 279 25.18 15.87 1.76
N LEU A 280 25.49 15.41 0.55
CA LEU A 280 26.80 15.52 -0.09
C LEU A 280 26.64 16.22 -1.44
N TRP A 281 27.64 17.00 -1.82
CA TRP A 281 27.74 17.60 -3.14
C TRP A 281 27.81 16.49 -4.20
N GLN A 282 26.78 16.41 -5.05
CA GLN A 282 26.55 15.33 -6.02
C GLN A 282 26.61 13.93 -5.40
N GLY A 283 26.23 13.80 -4.13
CA GLY A 283 26.21 12.50 -3.44
C GLY A 283 27.58 11.90 -3.12
N ASN A 284 28.68 12.62 -3.41
CA ASN A 284 30.02 12.06 -3.38
C ASN A 284 31.01 12.84 -2.49
N GLU A 285 30.83 14.15 -2.30
CA GLU A 285 31.81 14.96 -1.59
C GLU A 285 31.18 15.82 -0.49
N PRO A 286 31.84 16.06 0.65
CA PRO A 286 31.32 16.95 1.69
C PRO A 286 31.09 18.37 1.16
N ILE A 287 30.00 19.00 1.60
CA ILE A 287 29.68 20.39 1.24
C ILE A 287 30.66 21.41 1.85
N ASP A 288 31.36 21.04 2.92
CA ASP A 288 32.41 21.79 3.62
C ASP A 288 33.81 21.29 3.29
N ASN A 289 34.05 21.00 2.00
CA ASN A 289 35.33 20.52 1.51
C ASN A 289 36.47 21.55 1.74
N ASN A 290 37.57 21.11 2.38
CA ASN A 290 38.71 21.98 2.69
C ASN A 290 39.58 22.37 1.48
N LEU A 291 39.40 21.70 0.33
CA LEU A 291 40.21 21.90 -0.88
C LEU A 291 39.52 22.75 -1.93
N VAL A 292 38.18 22.80 -1.92
CA VAL A 292 37.36 23.54 -2.88
C VAL A 292 36.25 24.26 -2.14
N ASP A 293 36.10 25.57 -2.37
CA ASP A 293 34.95 26.35 -1.86
C ASP A 293 33.68 26.02 -2.65
N VAL A 294 33.06 24.86 -2.35
CA VAL A 294 31.88 24.36 -3.06
C VAL A 294 30.71 25.34 -2.93
N GLN A 295 30.52 25.94 -1.76
CA GLN A 295 29.50 26.96 -1.53
C GLN A 295 29.72 28.19 -2.42
N GLY A 296 30.95 28.70 -2.48
CA GLY A 296 31.33 29.83 -3.33
C GLY A 296 31.19 29.54 -4.82
N LEU A 297 31.55 28.33 -5.26
CA LEU A 297 31.31 27.87 -6.65
C LEU A 297 29.81 27.88 -6.97
N THR A 298 29.02 27.26 -6.10
CA THR A 298 27.58 27.10 -6.26
C THR A 298 26.83 28.44 -6.38
N LEU A 299 27.19 29.41 -5.55
CA LEU A 299 26.59 30.75 -5.55
C LEU A 299 27.22 31.70 -6.58
N GLY A 300 28.35 31.29 -7.16
CA GLY A 300 29.24 32.16 -7.92
C GLY A 300 28.75 32.47 -9.34
N THR A 301 29.57 33.26 -10.04
CA THR A 301 29.31 33.66 -11.43
C THR A 301 30.12 32.86 -12.44
N SER A 302 30.62 31.68 -12.09
CA SER A 302 31.49 30.87 -12.95
C SER A 302 31.10 29.40 -12.85
N LYS A 303 30.65 28.81 -13.95
CA LYS A 303 30.36 27.38 -14.08
C LYS A 303 31.55 26.69 -14.71
N THR A 304 32.01 25.60 -14.09
CA THR A 304 33.15 24.82 -14.60
C THR A 304 32.75 24.09 -15.88
N THR A 305 33.54 24.28 -16.94
CA THR A 305 33.25 23.76 -18.28
C THR A 305 34.31 22.79 -18.81
N GLY A 306 35.43 22.67 -18.09
CA GLY A 306 36.53 21.80 -18.47
C GLY A 306 37.69 21.91 -17.48
N THR A 307 38.80 21.28 -17.83
CA THR A 307 40.08 21.41 -17.13
C THR A 307 41.22 21.42 -18.14
N SER A 308 42.27 22.21 -17.86
CA SER A 308 43.51 22.17 -18.62
C SER A 308 44.47 21.06 -18.18
N ALA A 309 44.11 20.32 -17.13
CA ALA A 309 44.94 19.28 -16.56
C ALA A 309 45.15 18.12 -17.54
N ASP A 310 46.39 17.61 -17.58
CA ASP A 310 46.72 16.40 -18.32
C ASP A 310 46.18 15.18 -17.57
N LEU A 311 45.09 14.61 -18.08
CA LEU A 311 44.39 13.48 -17.48
C LEU A 311 44.94 12.16 -18.06
N PRO A 312 45.36 11.18 -17.23
CA PRO A 312 45.79 9.88 -17.72
C PRO A 312 44.62 9.05 -18.27
N ASP A 313 44.96 8.03 -19.07
CA ASP A 313 43.99 7.08 -19.64
C ASP A 313 43.19 6.32 -18.56
N ASN A 314 43.80 6.05 -17.39
CA ASN A 314 43.13 5.38 -16.27
C ASN A 314 43.03 6.30 -15.05
N TYR A 315 41.84 6.40 -14.45
CA TYR A 315 41.64 7.18 -13.22
C TYR A 315 42.52 6.73 -12.04
N SER A 316 42.84 5.43 -11.93
CA SER A 316 43.73 4.92 -10.89
C SER A 316 45.15 5.50 -10.94
N ASP A 317 45.54 6.05 -12.10
CA ASP A 317 46.86 6.66 -12.31
C ASP A 317 46.88 8.12 -11.81
N LEU A 318 45.71 8.72 -11.53
CA LEU A 318 45.59 9.98 -10.79
C LEU A 318 45.84 9.74 -9.30
N GLY A 319 47.11 9.82 -8.90
CA GLY A 319 47.47 9.95 -7.49
C GLY A 319 46.88 11.21 -6.86
N THR A 320 46.91 11.33 -5.53
CA THR A 320 46.35 12.47 -4.78
C THR A 320 46.80 13.83 -5.31
N PHE A 321 48.08 13.95 -5.71
CA PHE A 321 48.61 15.18 -6.31
C PHE A 321 48.01 15.50 -7.68
N GLY A 322 47.72 14.48 -8.52
CA GLY A 322 47.06 14.66 -9.81
C GLY A 322 45.61 15.13 -9.64
N LYS A 323 44.87 14.56 -8.67
CA LYS A 323 43.52 15.02 -8.33
C LYS A 323 43.50 16.47 -7.86
N LEU A 324 44.51 16.87 -7.06
CA LEU A 324 44.70 18.27 -6.68
C LEU A 324 44.98 19.15 -7.90
N MET A 325 45.88 18.76 -8.81
CA MET A 325 46.16 19.57 -10.00
C MET A 325 44.91 19.81 -10.85
N VAL A 326 44.05 18.81 -11.03
CA VAL A 326 42.75 18.97 -11.72
C VAL A 326 41.89 20.06 -11.07
N ALA A 327 41.79 20.07 -9.74
CA ALA A 327 41.00 21.07 -9.01
C ALA A 327 41.55 22.51 -9.16
N TRP A 328 42.83 22.69 -9.43
CA TRP A 328 43.48 24.01 -9.61
C TRP A 328 43.50 24.47 -11.07
N GLU A 329 43.30 23.55 -12.00
CA GLU A 329 43.30 23.76 -13.44
C GLU A 329 41.90 23.71 -14.05
N LEU A 330 40.88 24.01 -13.25
CA LEU A 330 39.50 24.10 -13.71
C LEU A 330 39.29 25.34 -14.57
N GLU A 331 38.66 25.14 -15.72
CA GLU A 331 38.25 26.19 -16.65
C GLU A 331 36.77 26.49 -16.46
N GLY A 332 36.39 27.77 -16.45
CA GLY A 332 35.00 28.16 -16.23
C GLY A 332 34.50 29.23 -17.18
N THR A 333 33.21 29.17 -17.47
CA THR A 333 32.46 30.17 -18.24
C THR A 333 31.58 30.99 -17.29
N ARG A 334 31.42 32.28 -17.60
CA ARG A 334 30.62 33.18 -16.77
C ARG A 334 29.14 32.82 -16.85
N VAL A 335 28.52 32.68 -15.69
CA VAL A 335 27.07 32.44 -15.51
C VAL A 335 26.46 33.43 -14.53
N ALA A 336 25.13 33.52 -14.49
CA ALA A 336 24.41 34.31 -13.50
C ALA A 336 24.49 33.63 -12.12
N ALA A 337 24.83 34.43 -11.11
CA ALA A 337 24.76 34.02 -9.72
C ALA A 337 23.31 33.89 -9.26
N ASP A 338 23.07 32.96 -8.34
CA ASP A 338 21.74 32.73 -7.76
C ASP A 338 21.89 32.43 -6.25
N PRO A 339 21.33 33.26 -5.35
CA PRO A 339 21.36 32.99 -3.92
C PRO A 339 20.52 31.77 -3.50
N ASP A 340 19.56 31.34 -4.31
CA ASP A 340 18.71 30.19 -4.02
C ASP A 340 19.41 28.85 -4.30
N ARG A 341 20.58 28.86 -4.96
CA ARG A 341 21.44 27.67 -5.10
C ARG A 341 22.22 27.31 -3.83
N ARG A 342 22.12 28.09 -2.74
CA ARG A 342 22.92 27.84 -1.53
C ARG A 342 22.84 26.37 -1.08
N LEU A 343 23.99 25.80 -0.72
CA LEU A 343 24.04 24.44 -0.18
C LEU A 343 23.35 24.36 1.18
N LEU A 344 22.75 23.22 1.47
CA LEU A 344 22.01 22.96 2.69
C LEU A 344 22.81 22.05 3.61
N SER A 345 22.94 22.43 4.88
CA SER A 345 23.23 21.42 5.91
C SER A 345 22.03 20.48 6.08
N ARG A 346 22.22 19.27 6.61
CA ARG A 346 21.13 18.36 6.97
C ARG A 346 20.05 19.05 7.82
N LYS A 347 20.47 19.85 8.81
CA LYS A 347 19.57 20.72 9.59
C LYS A 347 18.73 21.66 8.72
N ALA A 348 19.31 22.31 7.72
CA ALA A 348 18.59 23.22 6.83
C ALA A 348 17.65 22.48 5.86
N PHE A 349 18.08 21.33 5.33
CA PHE A 349 17.22 20.43 4.56
C PHE A 349 15.97 20.02 5.35
N ILE A 350 16.15 19.61 6.61
CA ILE A 350 15.05 19.27 7.52
C ILE A 350 14.15 20.49 7.77
N GLN A 351 14.72 21.69 7.94
CA GLN A 351 13.95 22.91 8.18
C GLN A 351 12.97 23.22 7.03
N ASP A 352 13.40 23.04 5.77
CA ASP A 352 12.55 23.29 4.61
C ASP A 352 11.32 22.37 4.56
N HIS A 353 11.39 21.17 5.15
CA HIS A 353 10.24 20.24 5.26
C HIS A 353 9.15 20.74 6.24
N PHE A 354 9.44 21.75 7.07
CA PHE A 354 8.42 22.41 7.90
C PHE A 354 7.77 23.60 7.20
N ASN A 355 8.36 24.10 6.12
CA ASN A 355 7.74 25.05 5.22
C ASN A 355 7.05 24.27 4.11
N THR A 356 5.87 23.74 4.39
CA THR A 356 5.14 22.81 3.51
C THR A 356 3.65 23.14 3.49
N ALA A 357 2.99 22.84 2.36
CA ALA A 357 1.53 22.79 2.24
C ALA A 357 0.99 21.36 2.36
N GLY A 358 1.85 20.34 2.33
CA GLY A 358 1.53 18.94 2.47
C GLY A 358 1.42 18.48 3.93
N LEU A 359 1.19 17.18 4.10
CA LEU A 359 1.04 16.54 5.40
C LEU A 359 1.91 15.29 5.52
N PRO A 360 2.30 14.90 6.75
CA PRO A 360 2.30 15.76 7.93
C PRO A 360 3.35 16.86 7.80
N VAL A 361 3.17 17.99 8.49
CA VAL A 361 4.21 19.04 8.54
C VAL A 361 5.53 18.44 9.07
N GLY A 362 6.63 18.68 8.37
CA GLY A 362 7.93 18.10 8.66
C GLY A 362 8.16 16.71 8.05
N HIS A 363 7.15 16.08 7.44
CA HIS A 363 7.26 14.82 6.69
C HIS A 363 8.01 13.70 7.42
N GLY A 364 7.83 13.65 8.74
CA GLY A 364 8.46 12.68 9.65
C GLY A 364 9.60 13.24 10.50
N PHE A 365 10.26 14.31 10.07
CA PHE A 365 11.30 14.96 10.86
C PHE A 365 10.73 15.60 12.14
N GLN A 366 11.55 15.66 13.18
CA GLN A 366 11.08 15.92 14.55
C GLN A 366 10.98 17.40 14.92
N GLY A 367 11.53 18.32 14.13
CA GLY A 367 11.39 19.75 14.39
C GLY A 367 12.33 20.65 13.60
N VAL A 368 11.95 21.92 13.52
CA VAL A 368 12.77 22.99 12.95
C VAL A 368 14.06 23.13 13.74
N GLY A 369 15.19 23.07 13.03
CA GLY A 369 16.52 23.27 13.60
C GLY A 369 17.09 22.07 14.35
N ILE A 370 16.46 20.91 14.20
CA ILE A 370 16.98 19.61 14.67
C ILE A 370 17.73 18.96 13.51
N ASP A 371 18.92 18.42 13.79
CA ASP A 371 19.79 17.76 12.82
C ASP A 371 19.64 16.22 12.82
N LYS A 372 18.45 15.73 13.16
CA LYS A 372 18.17 14.30 13.34
C LYS A 372 17.24 13.82 12.23
N ALA A 373 17.79 13.05 11.29
CA ALA A 373 17.07 12.60 10.09
C ALA A 373 16.45 11.18 10.19
N TYR A 374 16.56 10.52 11.34
CA TYR A 374 15.89 9.24 11.61
C TYR A 374 14.75 9.40 12.61
N TYR A 375 13.65 8.67 12.38
CA TYR A 375 12.43 8.78 13.16
C TYR A 375 11.54 7.54 13.00
N ALA A 376 10.54 7.42 13.85
CA ALA A 376 9.49 6.42 13.70
C ALA A 376 8.17 7.14 13.39
N ILE A 377 7.46 6.69 12.36
CA ILE A 377 6.16 7.26 12.01
C ILE A 377 5.20 7.00 13.19
N PRO A 378 4.45 8.00 13.67
CA PRO A 378 3.51 7.83 14.76
C PRO A 378 2.51 6.70 14.48
N SER A 379 2.25 5.84 15.47
CA SER A 379 1.27 4.76 15.36
C SER A 379 0.43 4.65 16.63
N ALA A 380 -0.86 4.41 16.47
CA ALA A 380 -1.83 4.20 17.53
C ALA A 380 -1.67 2.80 18.16
N SER A 381 -2.24 2.60 19.35
CA SER A 381 -2.17 1.29 20.03
C SER A 381 -2.83 0.16 19.24
N GLY A 382 -3.79 0.46 18.36
CA GLY A 382 -4.46 -0.53 17.51
C GLY A 382 -3.70 -0.90 16.23
N ASP A 383 -2.65 -0.17 15.87
CA ASP A 383 -1.94 -0.41 14.60
C ASP A 383 -1.05 -1.64 14.70
N LEU A 384 -1.20 -2.55 13.73
CA LEU A 384 -0.41 -3.79 13.65
C LEU A 384 0.98 -3.58 13.07
N ILE A 385 1.26 -2.42 12.47
CA ILE A 385 2.53 -2.10 11.81
C ILE A 385 3.12 -0.81 12.36
N ARG A 386 4.43 -0.81 12.57
CA ARG A 386 5.25 0.33 12.91
C ARG A 386 6.25 0.57 11.79
N TYR A 387 6.33 1.81 11.33
CA TYR A 387 7.27 2.22 10.29
C TYR A 387 8.41 3.02 10.91
N ILE A 388 9.64 2.68 10.55
CA ILE A 388 10.85 3.31 11.09
C ILE A 388 11.71 3.77 9.92
N THR A 389 12.06 5.05 9.88
CA THR A 389 12.96 5.63 8.89
C THR A 389 14.32 5.86 9.51
N LEU A 390 15.36 5.35 8.85
CA LEU A 390 16.76 5.47 9.25
C LEU A 390 17.47 6.51 8.36
N ASP A 391 18.44 7.17 8.96
CA ASP A 391 19.44 7.97 8.27
C ASP A 391 20.66 7.08 8.05
N SER A 392 20.80 6.59 6.82
CA SER A 392 21.91 5.72 6.41
C SER A 392 23.10 6.48 5.82
N THR A 393 23.06 7.81 5.83
CA THR A 393 24.04 8.65 5.15
C THR A 393 25.25 8.90 6.04
N ASN A 394 26.46 8.79 5.46
CA ASN A 394 27.69 9.17 6.14
C ASN A 394 28.29 10.43 5.51
N THR A 395 28.02 11.59 6.13
CA THR A 395 28.55 12.89 5.67
C THR A 395 29.95 13.22 6.18
N ASN A 396 30.56 12.36 7.01
CA ASN A 396 31.81 12.68 7.72
C ASN A 396 33.08 12.24 6.97
N THR A 397 33.00 12.05 5.65
CA THR A 397 34.13 11.55 4.87
C THR A 397 35.24 12.59 4.68
N ASP A 398 36.50 12.16 4.59
CA ASP A 398 37.67 13.03 4.42
C ASP A 398 37.83 13.63 3.00
N GLY A 399 36.96 13.23 2.06
CA GLY A 399 36.95 13.67 0.67
C GLY A 399 38.08 13.03 -0.17
N PHE A 400 37.79 12.70 -1.44
CA PHE A 400 38.65 12.00 -2.42
C PHE A 400 38.79 10.46 -2.31
N GLY A 401 37.99 9.80 -1.47
CA GLY A 401 37.92 8.32 -1.33
C GLY A 401 36.74 7.69 -2.09
N SER A 402 36.92 6.48 -2.65
CA SER A 402 35.91 5.73 -3.43
C SER A 402 34.75 5.15 -2.59
N GLY A 403 34.61 5.55 -1.33
CA GLY A 403 33.59 5.05 -0.40
C GLY A 403 32.58 6.11 0.04
N ALA A 404 32.71 7.37 -0.40
CA ALA A 404 31.87 8.47 0.09
C ALA A 404 30.38 8.32 -0.25
N ALA A 405 30.05 7.70 -1.39
CA ALA A 405 28.67 7.36 -1.75
C ALA A 405 28.10 6.18 -0.92
N GLY A 406 28.95 5.41 -0.25
CA GLY A 406 28.51 4.34 0.64
C GLY A 406 27.89 4.90 1.93
N GLY A 407 26.96 4.14 2.50
CA GLY A 407 26.27 4.49 3.73
C GLY A 407 26.89 3.86 4.99
N SER A 408 26.42 4.29 6.16
CA SER A 408 26.59 3.59 7.43
C SER A 408 25.60 4.11 8.48
N ILE A 409 25.51 3.43 9.61
CA ILE A 409 24.66 3.81 10.75
C ILE A 409 25.57 4.14 11.95
N ASP A 410 25.36 5.27 12.63
CA ASP A 410 26.07 5.55 13.88
C ASP A 410 25.55 4.70 15.06
N THR A 411 26.38 4.51 16.09
CA THR A 411 26.04 3.73 17.29
C THR A 411 24.76 4.23 17.97
N ASP A 412 24.58 5.56 18.11
CA ASP A 412 23.42 6.14 18.78
C ASP A 412 22.10 5.76 18.08
N GLN A 413 22.10 5.79 16.74
CA GLN A 413 20.96 5.39 15.93
C GLN A 413 20.73 3.88 15.97
N LEU A 414 21.79 3.06 15.94
CA LEU A 414 21.67 1.61 16.01
C LEU A 414 21.07 1.17 17.36
N GLU A 415 21.54 1.77 18.46
CA GLU A 415 20.98 1.56 19.80
C GLU A 415 19.54 2.06 19.90
N TRP A 416 19.25 3.24 19.34
CA TRP A 416 17.88 3.76 19.28
C TRP A 416 16.95 2.84 18.51
N LEU A 417 17.37 2.33 17.35
CA LEU A 417 16.60 1.38 16.54
C LEU A 417 16.33 0.11 17.34
N GLU A 418 17.36 -0.44 17.98
CA GLU A 418 17.19 -1.61 18.84
C GLU A 418 16.15 -1.36 19.95
N GLN A 419 16.16 -0.18 20.58
CA GLN A 419 15.14 0.21 21.54
C GLN A 419 13.74 0.28 20.91
N GLN A 420 13.59 0.86 19.71
CA GLN A 420 12.31 0.89 19.00
C GLN A 420 11.78 -0.52 18.73
N LEU A 421 12.63 -1.42 18.25
CA LEU A 421 12.26 -2.81 17.95
C LEU A 421 11.80 -3.55 19.21
N ARG A 422 12.46 -3.32 20.36
CA ARG A 422 12.12 -3.96 21.64
C ARG A 422 10.74 -3.58 22.17
N VAL A 423 10.27 -2.35 21.92
CA VAL A 423 9.03 -1.80 22.54
C VAL A 423 7.78 -2.57 22.11
N ASN A 424 7.69 -3.02 20.86
CA ASN A 424 6.56 -3.80 20.34
C ASN A 424 6.98 -5.20 19.85
N SER A 425 7.96 -5.81 20.52
CA SER A 425 8.34 -7.20 20.33
C SER A 425 8.20 -7.96 21.64
N SER A 426 7.12 -8.72 21.80
CA SER A 426 6.95 -9.62 22.95
C SER A 426 8.01 -10.71 22.98
N ARG A 427 8.63 -11.02 21.84
CA ARG A 427 9.72 -11.98 21.71
C ARG A 427 10.79 -11.51 20.75
N TYR A 428 12.06 -11.70 21.11
CA TYR A 428 13.21 -11.43 20.24
C TYR A 428 14.42 -12.29 20.64
N ILE A 429 15.48 -12.26 19.84
CA ILE A 429 16.72 -12.99 20.08
C ILE A 429 17.77 -12.02 20.66
N ASN A 430 18.38 -12.35 21.79
CA ASN A 430 19.46 -11.53 22.34
C ASN A 430 20.82 -11.83 21.68
N THR A 431 21.86 -11.06 22.04
CA THR A 431 23.23 -11.21 21.51
C THR A 431 23.87 -12.58 21.81
N SER A 432 23.37 -13.33 22.80
CA SER A 432 23.80 -14.69 23.11
C SER A 432 22.99 -15.77 22.35
N ASN A 433 22.22 -15.37 21.35
CA ASN A 433 21.36 -16.25 20.55
C ASN A 433 20.27 -16.99 21.37
N HIS A 434 19.80 -16.36 22.46
CA HIS A 434 18.71 -16.87 23.28
C HIS A 434 17.43 -16.08 23.05
N ILE A 435 16.30 -16.78 23.07
CA ILE A 435 14.98 -16.17 23.04
C ILE A 435 14.76 -15.40 24.35
N VAL A 436 14.35 -14.14 24.22
CA VAL A 436 13.83 -13.33 25.33
C VAL A 436 12.34 -13.12 25.10
N THR A 437 11.55 -13.31 26.15
CA THR A 437 10.09 -13.07 26.16
C THR A 437 9.76 -11.96 27.15
N GLN A 438 8.95 -10.99 26.71
CA GLN A 438 8.49 -9.84 27.48
C GLN A 438 6.98 -9.95 27.71
N SER A 439 6.53 -9.94 28.96
CA SER A 439 5.10 -9.98 29.29
C SER A 439 4.44 -8.60 29.16
N GLY A 440 3.18 -8.57 28.70
CA GLY A 440 2.40 -7.33 28.58
C GLY A 440 2.81 -6.41 27.43
N VAL A 441 3.75 -6.83 26.57
CA VAL A 441 4.10 -6.12 25.34
C VAL A 441 3.09 -6.46 24.25
N GLN A 442 2.54 -5.42 23.61
CA GLN A 442 1.71 -5.58 22.43
C GLN A 442 2.59 -5.59 21.17
N ASP A 443 2.54 -6.70 20.43
CA ASP A 443 3.35 -6.86 19.23
C ASP A 443 2.91 -5.95 18.09
N LYS A 444 3.90 -5.49 17.31
CA LYS A 444 3.73 -4.85 16.00
C LYS A 444 4.74 -5.43 15.02
N MET A 445 4.38 -5.46 13.74
CA MET A 445 5.34 -5.71 12.66
C MET A 445 6.11 -4.44 12.34
N TYR A 446 7.35 -4.56 11.90
CA TYR A 446 8.20 -3.43 11.52
C TYR A 446 8.50 -3.44 10.02
N VAL A 447 8.33 -2.27 9.41
CA VAL A 447 8.86 -1.94 8.09
C VAL A 447 9.90 -0.84 8.27
N ILE A 448 11.12 -1.11 7.79
CA ILE A 448 12.26 -0.20 7.89
C ILE A 448 12.42 0.54 6.57
N PHE A 449 12.62 1.85 6.62
CA PHE A 449 12.93 2.71 5.48
C PHE A 449 14.34 3.27 5.64
N CYS A 450 15.13 3.27 4.58
CA CYS A 450 16.42 3.94 4.52
C CYS A 450 16.79 4.22 3.06
N HIS A 451 17.88 4.93 2.82
CA HIS A 451 18.34 5.19 1.47
C HIS A 451 19.22 4.05 0.93
N HIS A 452 20.32 3.75 1.60
CA HIS A 452 21.27 2.75 1.15
C HIS A 452 20.73 1.33 1.29
N THR A 453 21.20 0.43 0.41
CA THR A 453 21.01 -1.01 0.57
C THR A 453 21.94 -1.54 1.65
N LEU A 454 21.64 -2.72 2.21
CA LEU A 454 22.54 -3.34 3.20
C LEU A 454 23.94 -3.59 2.61
N ASN A 455 24.05 -3.89 1.32
CA ASN A 455 25.32 -4.13 0.66
C ASN A 455 26.11 -2.85 0.35
N THR A 456 25.46 -1.70 0.30
CA THR A 456 26.09 -0.40 -0.01
C THR A 456 26.31 0.44 1.27
N MET A 457 26.04 -0.14 2.44
CA MET A 457 26.42 0.44 3.73
C MET A 457 27.80 -0.08 4.15
N ASP A 458 28.85 0.34 3.44
CA ASP A 458 30.25 -0.06 3.63
C ASP A 458 31.18 1.09 4.02
N ASN A 459 30.63 2.31 4.19
CA ASN A 459 31.41 3.50 4.48
C ASN A 459 31.57 3.74 5.99
N LEU A 460 32.68 3.22 6.52
CA LEU A 460 33.06 3.39 7.93
C LEU A 460 33.97 4.60 8.19
N ASP A 461 34.17 5.47 7.21
CA ASP A 461 34.99 6.68 7.37
C ASP A 461 34.38 7.59 8.45
N ASP A 462 35.17 7.95 9.45
CA ASP A 462 34.79 8.82 10.56
C ASP A 462 35.53 10.18 10.50
N GLY A 463 36.25 10.43 9.41
CA GLY A 463 36.99 11.66 9.14
C GLY A 463 38.17 11.87 10.09
N ILE A 464 38.78 13.07 10.03
CA ILE A 464 40.00 13.42 10.78
C ILE A 464 39.78 13.46 12.31
N PHE A 465 38.52 13.48 12.77
CA PHE A 465 38.12 13.49 14.19
C PHE A 465 37.54 12.15 14.66
N GLY A 466 37.88 11.06 13.97
CA GLY A 466 37.40 9.72 14.25
C GLY A 466 37.42 9.31 15.73
N GLY A 467 36.32 8.69 16.18
CA GLY A 467 36.09 8.25 17.56
C GLY A 467 35.53 9.28 18.55
N ILE A 468 35.29 10.55 18.16
CA ILE A 468 34.65 11.56 19.04
C ILE A 468 33.10 11.52 18.95
N PHE A 469 32.54 11.06 17.82
CA PHE A 469 31.10 11.05 17.54
C PHE A 469 30.44 9.66 17.55
N GLY A 470 31.14 8.64 18.09
CA GLY A 470 30.69 7.24 18.11
C GLY A 470 31.20 6.44 16.91
N ASP A 471 31.09 5.11 17.00
CA ASP A 471 31.51 4.20 15.94
C ASP A 471 30.49 4.20 14.79
N ARG A 472 30.95 3.89 13.57
CA ARG A 472 30.10 3.62 12.40
C ARG A 472 29.89 2.12 12.24
N HIS A 473 28.69 1.74 11.83
CA HIS A 473 28.27 0.35 11.64
C HIS A 473 27.90 0.06 10.20
N THR A 474 28.29 -1.12 9.74
CA THR A 474 28.03 -1.63 8.37
C THR A 474 26.59 -2.12 8.21
N GLY A 475 26.19 -2.34 6.96
CA GLY A 475 24.92 -3.00 6.65
C GLY A 475 24.85 -4.44 7.19
N ASP A 476 25.96 -5.16 7.31
CA ASP A 476 25.98 -6.51 7.90
C ASP A 476 25.63 -6.49 9.40
N GLU A 477 26.07 -5.46 10.13
CA GLU A 477 25.71 -5.26 11.54
C GLU A 477 24.23 -4.88 11.68
N LEU A 478 23.73 -3.97 10.82
CA LEU A 478 22.31 -3.62 10.78
C LEU A 478 21.44 -4.85 10.46
N LYS A 479 21.79 -5.62 9.43
CA LYS A 479 21.13 -6.88 9.08
C LYS A 479 21.11 -7.85 10.26
N SER A 480 22.25 -7.99 10.95
CA SER A 480 22.37 -8.85 12.12
C SER A 480 21.45 -8.41 13.26
N LEU A 481 21.32 -7.10 13.50
CA LEU A 481 20.36 -6.54 14.44
C LEU A 481 18.91 -6.88 14.02
N LEU A 482 18.53 -6.59 12.78
CA LEU A 482 17.16 -6.80 12.28
C LEU A 482 16.73 -8.27 12.36
N LEU A 483 17.62 -9.21 11.99
CA LEU A 483 17.33 -10.66 12.04
C LEU A 483 17.09 -11.21 13.45
N ARG A 484 17.46 -10.47 14.51
CA ARG A 484 17.13 -10.86 15.89
C ARG A 484 15.67 -10.61 16.26
N TYR A 485 14.95 -9.80 15.48
CA TYR A 485 13.56 -9.41 15.76
C TYR A 485 12.64 -9.98 14.67
N PRO A 486 11.93 -11.11 14.92
CA PRO A 486 11.01 -11.70 13.95
C PRO A 486 9.89 -10.76 13.48
N ASN A 487 9.59 -9.75 14.29
CA ASN A 487 8.63 -8.70 13.95
C ASN A 487 9.06 -7.85 12.74
N VAL A 488 10.35 -7.80 12.37
CA VAL A 488 10.82 -7.09 11.18
C VAL A 488 10.47 -7.91 9.95
N ILE A 489 9.62 -7.36 9.08
CA ILE A 489 9.08 -8.06 7.90
C ILE A 489 9.66 -7.52 6.59
N ALA A 490 10.05 -6.24 6.55
CA ALA A 490 10.62 -5.63 5.36
C ALA A 490 11.57 -4.47 5.67
N MET A 491 12.52 -4.28 4.78
CA MET A 491 13.36 -3.10 4.64
C MET A 491 13.18 -2.57 3.21
N VAL A 492 12.86 -1.29 3.05
CA VAL A 492 12.51 -0.66 1.78
C VAL A 492 13.47 0.50 1.53
N ASN A 493 14.17 0.48 0.39
CA ASN A 493 15.30 1.38 0.11
C ASN A 493 15.48 1.73 -1.38
N GLY A 494 16.48 2.57 -1.67
CA GLY A 494 16.82 3.13 -2.99
C GLY A 494 18.29 2.92 -3.37
N HIS A 495 18.96 4.00 -3.77
CA HIS A 495 20.42 4.16 -3.96
C HIS A 495 21.03 3.49 -5.20
N THR A 496 20.63 2.25 -5.52
CA THR A 496 21.25 1.48 -6.62
C THR A 496 20.62 1.73 -7.99
N HIS A 497 19.55 2.54 -8.03
CA HIS A 497 18.75 2.84 -9.22
C HIS A 497 18.20 1.57 -9.92
N ALA A 498 18.05 0.47 -9.16
CA ALA A 498 17.65 -0.82 -9.68
C ALA A 498 16.47 -1.41 -8.91
N ASN A 499 15.54 -2.02 -9.63
CA ASN A 499 14.53 -2.88 -9.01
C ASN A 499 15.21 -4.18 -8.53
N LYS A 500 15.24 -4.40 -7.22
CA LYS A 500 15.82 -5.61 -6.63
C LYS A 500 15.05 -6.04 -5.38
N ILE A 501 14.80 -7.34 -5.24
CA ILE A 501 14.23 -7.90 -4.02
C ILE A 501 15.11 -9.03 -3.49
N ILE A 502 15.64 -8.86 -2.28
CA ILE A 502 16.58 -9.78 -1.64
C ILE A 502 15.93 -10.38 -0.37
N PRO A 503 15.82 -11.73 -0.27
CA PRO A 503 15.44 -12.37 0.98
C PRO A 503 16.62 -12.40 1.95
N HIS A 504 16.39 -11.99 3.20
CA HIS A 504 17.34 -12.16 4.30
C HIS A 504 16.81 -13.21 5.28
N PRO A 505 17.14 -14.50 5.10
CA PRO A 505 16.68 -15.55 6.00
C PRO A 505 17.40 -15.47 7.35
N ALA A 506 16.69 -15.84 8.41
CA ALA A 506 17.30 -16.07 9.71
C ALA A 506 18.42 -17.13 9.59
N PRO A 507 19.57 -16.96 10.26
CA PRO A 507 20.65 -17.94 10.22
C PRO A 507 20.17 -19.31 10.69
N ALA A 508 20.74 -20.40 10.18
CA ALA A 508 20.35 -21.75 10.57
C ALA A 508 20.55 -22.04 12.08
N SER A 509 21.42 -21.27 12.75
CA SER A 509 21.62 -21.31 14.20
C SER A 509 20.55 -20.56 15.01
N SER A 510 19.70 -19.77 14.36
CA SER A 510 18.65 -18.99 15.02
C SER A 510 17.61 -19.91 15.66
N PRO A 511 17.20 -19.67 16.91
CA PRO A 511 16.13 -20.41 17.55
C PRO A 511 14.73 -20.04 17.01
N ILE A 512 14.63 -19.05 16.11
CA ILE A 512 13.40 -18.63 15.44
C ILE A 512 13.66 -18.60 13.93
N SER A 513 12.86 -19.35 13.17
CA SER A 513 12.87 -19.30 11.70
C SER A 513 12.14 -18.07 11.17
N GLY A 514 12.43 -17.68 9.94
CA GLY A 514 11.85 -16.50 9.30
C GLY A 514 12.93 -15.66 8.62
N GLY A 515 12.80 -14.34 8.71
CA GLY A 515 13.66 -13.37 8.05
C GLY A 515 12.86 -12.14 7.65
N PHE A 516 13.45 -11.29 6.82
CA PHE A 516 12.76 -10.14 6.23
C PHE A 516 13.13 -9.96 4.76
N TRP A 517 12.30 -9.22 4.03
CA TRP A 517 12.56 -8.86 2.63
C TRP A 517 13.21 -7.49 2.53
N GLU A 518 14.32 -7.38 1.81
CA GLU A 518 14.85 -6.09 1.36
C GLU A 518 14.29 -5.78 -0.04
N ILE A 519 13.64 -4.62 -0.19
CA ILE A 519 12.88 -4.22 -1.38
C ILE A 519 13.46 -2.89 -1.88
N SER A 520 14.18 -2.95 -3.00
CA SER A 520 14.78 -1.81 -3.69
C SER A 520 13.99 -1.45 -4.95
N THR A 521 13.88 -0.16 -5.21
CA THR A 521 13.13 0.39 -6.35
C THR A 521 14.05 1.22 -7.25
N ALA A 522 13.82 1.20 -8.56
CA ALA A 522 14.56 2.02 -9.52
C ALA A 522 14.31 3.53 -9.29
N SER A 523 15.25 4.36 -9.74
CA SER A 523 15.20 5.81 -9.55
C SER A 523 14.21 6.51 -10.48
N HIS A 524 14.02 7.82 -10.30
CA HIS A 524 13.25 8.65 -11.25
C HIS A 524 14.13 9.35 -12.28
N ILE A 525 15.44 9.07 -12.28
CA ILE A 525 16.39 9.68 -13.20
C ILE A 525 16.98 8.68 -14.19
N ASP A 526 17.14 7.41 -13.84
CA ASP A 526 17.70 6.39 -14.74
C ASP A 526 16.63 5.44 -15.29
N TRP A 527 16.95 4.75 -16.38
CA TRP A 527 16.02 3.78 -16.94
C TRP A 527 16.04 2.45 -16.15
N PRO A 528 14.86 1.94 -15.73
CA PRO A 528 13.52 2.48 -15.94
C PRO A 528 13.13 3.49 -14.84
N ILE A 529 12.43 4.55 -15.25
CA ILE A 529 11.88 5.55 -14.32
C ILE A 529 10.61 4.98 -13.69
N GLN A 530 10.67 4.52 -12.44
CA GLN A 530 9.56 3.80 -11.79
C GLN A 530 9.43 4.08 -10.30
N SER A 531 8.22 3.83 -9.78
CA SER A 531 7.89 3.78 -8.35
C SER A 531 7.25 2.44 -8.01
N ARG A 532 6.97 2.20 -6.72
CA ARG A 532 6.41 0.93 -6.26
C ARG A 532 5.25 1.15 -5.29
N ILE A 533 4.16 0.41 -5.46
CA ILE A 533 3.13 0.22 -4.43
C ILE A 533 3.49 -1.03 -3.63
N ILE A 534 3.40 -0.93 -2.30
CA ILE A 534 3.63 -2.02 -1.37
C ILE A 534 2.36 -2.25 -0.55
N GLU A 535 1.88 -3.49 -0.52
CA GLU A 535 0.67 -3.89 0.18
C GLU A 535 0.97 -5.07 1.11
N ILE A 536 0.58 -4.97 2.36
CA ILE A 536 0.82 -6.01 3.37
C ILE A 536 -0.53 -6.65 3.68
N MET A 537 -0.60 -7.95 3.47
CA MET A 537 -1.80 -8.75 3.65
C MET A 537 -1.46 -10.02 4.43
N ALA A 538 -2.44 -10.61 5.09
CA ALA A 538 -2.27 -11.88 5.79
C ALA A 538 -3.39 -12.85 5.40
N SER A 539 -3.10 -14.14 5.58
CA SER A 539 -4.13 -15.16 5.53
C SER A 539 -4.99 -15.15 6.81
N PRO A 540 -6.29 -15.43 6.73
CA PRO A 540 -7.18 -15.43 7.91
C PRO A 540 -6.79 -16.37 9.03
N ASP A 541 -6.02 -17.43 8.76
CA ASP A 541 -5.40 -18.24 9.81
C ASP A 541 -4.43 -17.43 10.71
N ALA A 542 -4.01 -16.23 10.30
CA ALA A 542 -3.22 -15.31 11.12
C ALA A 542 -3.96 -14.84 12.37
N GLN A 543 -5.30 -14.86 12.36
CA GLN A 543 -6.12 -14.55 13.53
C GLN A 543 -5.99 -15.60 14.65
N ASN A 544 -5.48 -16.80 14.35
CA ASN A 544 -5.23 -17.88 15.32
C ASN A 544 -3.76 -18.24 15.48
N ALA A 545 -2.86 -17.55 14.78
CA ALA A 545 -1.44 -17.89 14.72
C ALA A 545 -0.68 -17.44 15.97
N GLY A 546 -1.03 -18.01 17.14
CA GLY A 546 -0.28 -17.89 18.38
C GLY A 546 0.70 -19.04 18.60
N GLU A 547 1.89 -18.67 19.08
CA GLU A 547 3.05 -19.41 19.65
C GLU A 547 3.59 -20.68 18.97
N PHE A 548 2.78 -21.49 18.28
CA PHE A 548 3.21 -22.66 17.50
C PHE A 548 2.42 -22.85 16.18
N GLY A 549 1.60 -21.87 15.81
CA GLY A 549 0.65 -22.02 14.72
C GLY A 549 -0.51 -22.94 15.09
N SER A 550 -1.45 -23.12 14.16
CA SER A 550 -2.37 -24.26 14.22
C SER A 550 -1.57 -25.56 14.04
N ALA A 551 -2.22 -26.73 14.02
CA ALA A 551 -1.56 -27.97 13.60
C ALA A 551 -0.88 -27.88 12.20
N ALA A 552 -1.12 -26.81 11.43
CA ALA A 552 -0.53 -26.52 10.13
C ALA A 552 0.64 -25.50 10.14
N GLY A 553 1.04 -24.93 11.29
CA GLY A 553 2.11 -23.93 11.41
C GLY A 553 1.62 -22.46 11.42
N PRO A 554 2.53 -21.46 11.46
CA PRO A 554 2.15 -20.04 11.50
C PRO A 554 1.45 -19.63 10.20
N ALA A 555 0.62 -18.60 10.31
CA ALA A 555 -0.08 -18.04 9.17
C ALA A 555 0.86 -17.38 8.17
N THR A 556 0.34 -17.14 6.97
CA THR A 556 1.13 -16.56 5.88
C THR A 556 0.89 -15.06 5.81
N LEU A 557 1.95 -14.29 5.99
CA LEU A 557 2.02 -12.89 5.59
C LEU A 557 2.44 -12.82 4.12
N SER A 558 1.79 -11.93 3.37
CA SER A 558 2.08 -11.63 1.97
C SER A 558 2.37 -10.15 1.82
N ILE A 559 3.56 -9.81 1.34
CA ILE A 559 3.89 -8.45 0.91
C ILE A 559 3.79 -8.42 -0.61
N PHE A 560 2.76 -7.77 -1.12
CA PHE A 560 2.66 -7.50 -2.55
C PHE A 560 3.48 -6.27 -2.90
N THR A 561 4.18 -6.35 -4.03
CA THR A 561 4.85 -5.20 -4.64
C THR A 561 4.35 -5.05 -6.07
N THR A 562 4.04 -3.82 -6.48
CA THR A 562 3.58 -3.52 -7.86
C THR A 562 4.28 -2.28 -8.38
N MET A 563 4.89 -2.37 -9.56
CA MET A 563 5.58 -1.23 -10.17
C MET A 563 4.60 -0.24 -10.79
N VAL A 564 5.00 1.03 -10.74
CA VAL A 564 4.26 2.19 -11.22
C VAL A 564 5.15 2.96 -12.18
N ASP A 565 4.66 3.20 -13.38
CA ASP A 565 5.28 4.11 -14.35
C ASP A 565 4.68 5.53 -14.21
N PRO A 566 5.43 6.60 -14.55
CA PRO A 566 4.88 7.96 -14.55
C PRO A 566 3.64 8.09 -15.44
N ALA A 567 2.71 8.97 -15.05
CA ALA A 567 1.49 9.31 -15.80
C ALA A 567 1.82 10.19 -17.02
N ALA A 568 2.59 9.62 -17.95
CA ALA A 568 3.06 10.26 -19.16
C ALA A 568 2.78 9.35 -20.37
N PRO A 569 2.48 9.93 -21.55
CA PRO A 569 2.33 9.18 -22.78
C PRO A 569 3.58 8.34 -23.11
N LEU A 570 3.44 7.32 -23.96
CA LEU A 570 4.59 6.54 -24.44
C LEU A 570 5.49 7.35 -25.38
N SER A 571 4.94 8.36 -26.06
CA SER A 571 5.71 9.25 -26.91
C SER A 571 5.21 10.67 -26.75
N PHE A 572 6.15 11.60 -26.65
CA PHE A 572 5.84 13.03 -26.61
C PHE A 572 5.32 13.55 -27.96
N GLY A 573 5.53 12.83 -29.07
CA GLY A 573 4.97 13.18 -30.38
C GLY A 573 5.41 14.54 -30.96
N GLY A 574 6.49 15.14 -30.44
CA GLY A 574 6.90 16.50 -30.78
C GLY A 574 6.18 17.60 -29.97
N ASP A 575 5.29 17.23 -29.06
CA ASP A 575 4.54 18.15 -28.20
C ASP A 575 5.34 18.49 -26.93
N THR A 576 5.51 19.78 -26.67
CA THR A 576 6.19 20.33 -25.49
C THR A 576 5.26 21.27 -24.70
N SER A 577 3.95 21.16 -24.90
CA SER A 577 2.97 22.05 -24.30
C SER A 577 2.66 21.75 -22.84
N THR A 578 2.86 20.51 -22.38
CA THR A 578 2.49 20.06 -21.02
C THR A 578 3.63 19.34 -20.30
N PRO A 579 3.65 19.35 -18.94
CA PRO A 579 4.62 18.58 -18.15
C PRO A 579 4.59 17.07 -18.47
N ALA A 580 3.42 16.47 -18.68
CA ALA A 580 3.30 15.04 -18.98
C ALA A 580 3.98 14.65 -20.32
N GLN A 581 3.95 15.53 -21.33
CA GLN A 581 4.65 15.29 -22.60
C GLN A 581 6.17 15.45 -22.45
N LEU A 582 6.61 16.42 -21.65
CA LEU A 582 8.03 16.58 -21.31
C LEU A 582 8.56 15.40 -20.49
N ALA A 583 7.78 14.88 -19.54
CA ALA A 583 8.10 13.64 -18.84
C ALA A 583 8.17 12.42 -19.78
N SER A 584 7.32 12.37 -20.82
CA SER A 584 7.41 11.35 -21.88
C SER A 584 8.74 11.43 -22.63
N LEU A 585 9.15 12.65 -23.03
CA LEU A 585 10.46 12.89 -23.66
C LEU A 585 11.60 12.45 -22.73
N ALA A 586 11.55 12.82 -21.45
CA ALA A 586 12.57 12.46 -20.47
C ALA A 586 12.75 10.94 -20.34
N ARG A 587 11.66 10.19 -20.26
CA ARG A 587 11.67 8.71 -20.21
C ARG A 587 12.27 8.10 -21.49
N GLU A 588 11.95 8.66 -22.65
CA GLU A 588 12.48 8.21 -23.93
C GLU A 588 13.98 8.53 -24.07
N LEU A 589 14.46 9.65 -23.51
CA LEU A 589 15.87 9.99 -23.46
C LEU A 589 16.63 9.10 -22.47
N ALA A 590 16.09 8.89 -21.27
CA ALA A 590 16.69 8.04 -20.23
C ALA A 590 16.94 6.61 -20.72
N THR A 591 16.01 6.05 -21.50
CA THR A 591 16.20 4.71 -22.07
C THR A 591 17.30 4.63 -23.14
N ASN A 592 17.79 5.76 -23.63
CA ASN A 592 18.85 5.87 -24.64
C ASN A 592 20.13 6.46 -24.08
N ASP A 593 20.32 6.45 -22.76
CA ASP A 593 21.54 6.94 -22.14
C ASP A 593 22.78 6.28 -22.80
N PRO A 594 23.74 7.08 -23.33
CA PRO A 594 24.87 6.54 -24.08
C PRO A 594 25.76 5.61 -23.25
N GLN A 595 25.93 5.91 -21.95
CA GLN A 595 26.81 5.14 -21.07
C GLN A 595 26.14 3.81 -20.70
N GLU A 596 24.85 3.82 -20.38
CA GLU A 596 24.08 2.58 -20.16
C GLU A 596 24.07 1.68 -21.41
N VAL A 597 23.72 2.25 -22.57
CA VAL A 597 23.58 1.50 -23.82
C VAL A 597 24.91 0.93 -24.27
N SER A 598 26.00 1.70 -24.19
CA SER A 598 27.33 1.23 -24.59
C SER A 598 27.86 0.11 -23.70
N ARG A 599 27.57 0.18 -22.39
CA ARG A 599 27.93 -0.85 -21.40
C ARG A 599 26.96 -2.04 -21.36
N GLY A 600 25.84 -1.97 -22.09
CA GLY A 600 24.83 -3.04 -22.10
C GLY A 600 24.08 -3.19 -20.77
N ILE A 601 23.97 -2.10 -19.99
CA ILE A 601 23.30 -2.10 -18.69
C ILE A 601 21.79 -2.29 -18.93
N THR A 602 21.28 -3.42 -18.46
CA THR A 602 19.85 -3.79 -18.56
C THR A 602 19.29 -4.31 -17.25
N ASN A 603 20.14 -4.48 -16.25
CA ASN A 603 19.81 -5.06 -14.94
C ASN A 603 19.05 -4.09 -14.02
N ARG A 604 19.08 -2.76 -14.26
CA ARG A 604 18.31 -1.76 -13.48
C ARG A 604 16.80 -2.02 -13.49
N MET A 605 16.27 -2.59 -14.57
CA MET A 605 14.85 -3.00 -14.63
C MET A 605 14.47 -4.12 -13.65
N GLY A 606 15.46 -4.85 -13.13
CA GLY A 606 15.25 -6.05 -12.34
C GLY A 606 14.72 -7.23 -13.16
N LEU A 607 14.68 -8.40 -12.54
CA LEU A 607 13.99 -9.58 -13.07
C LEU A 607 12.49 -9.49 -12.73
N ASN A 608 11.66 -10.36 -13.33
CA ASN A 608 10.23 -10.44 -12.97
C ASN A 608 10.03 -10.66 -11.46
N GLN A 609 10.93 -11.39 -10.82
CA GLN A 609 10.96 -11.65 -9.38
C GLN A 609 11.41 -10.47 -8.50
N ASP A 610 11.76 -9.33 -9.11
CA ASP A 610 12.15 -8.09 -8.43
C ASP A 610 11.10 -6.98 -8.64
N ARG A 611 10.13 -7.17 -9.54
CA ARG A 611 9.10 -6.19 -9.91
C ARG A 611 7.76 -6.50 -9.23
N ASN A 612 6.82 -7.11 -9.94
CA ASN A 612 5.52 -7.46 -9.38
C ASN A 612 5.63 -8.79 -8.65
N THR A 613 5.71 -8.77 -7.32
CA THR A 613 5.82 -10.00 -6.51
C THR A 613 4.79 -10.11 -5.38
N GLN A 614 4.51 -11.35 -4.97
CA GLN A 614 3.91 -11.68 -3.67
C GLN A 614 4.99 -12.35 -2.82
N LEU A 615 5.50 -11.64 -1.83
CA LEU A 615 6.60 -12.07 -0.97
C LEU A 615 6.03 -12.74 0.29
N LEU A 616 6.32 -14.03 0.48
CA LEU A 616 5.77 -14.79 1.60
C LEU A 616 6.68 -14.76 2.83
N LEU A 617 6.06 -14.64 4.00
CA LEU A 617 6.68 -14.70 5.33
C LEU A 617 5.74 -15.42 6.31
N PRO A 618 6.26 -16.07 7.37
CA PRO A 618 5.41 -16.46 8.49
C PRO A 618 4.95 -15.21 9.26
N ALA A 619 3.70 -15.19 9.72
CA ALA A 619 3.23 -14.17 10.65
C ALA A 619 4.02 -14.29 11.98
N PRO A 620 4.63 -13.19 12.49
CA PRO A 620 5.50 -13.26 13.67
C PRO A 620 4.75 -13.43 15.00
N PHE A 621 3.44 -13.16 15.00
CA PHE A 621 2.52 -13.27 16.14
C PHE A 621 1.07 -13.35 15.61
N PRO A 622 0.07 -13.71 16.44
CA PRO A 622 -1.31 -13.78 15.96
C PRO A 622 -1.85 -12.38 15.63
N LEU A 623 -2.30 -12.22 14.39
CA LEU A 623 -2.89 -10.99 13.87
C LEU A 623 -4.40 -11.02 14.14
N HIS A 624 -4.78 -10.74 15.38
CA HIS A 624 -6.19 -10.59 15.78
C HIS A 624 -6.78 -9.30 15.21
N ALA A 625 -7.12 -9.27 13.91
CA ALA A 625 -7.98 -8.20 13.39
C ALA A 625 -9.42 -8.45 13.85
N PRO A 626 -10.13 -7.46 14.43
CA PRO A 626 -11.54 -7.59 14.76
C PRO A 626 -12.35 -7.56 13.46
N HIS A 627 -12.62 -8.72 12.88
CA HIS A 627 -13.72 -8.85 11.93
C HIS A 627 -15.02 -9.08 12.72
N PRO A 628 -16.08 -8.27 12.49
CA PRO A 628 -17.43 -8.75 12.73
C PRO A 628 -17.66 -9.89 11.74
N LEU A 629 -17.48 -11.13 12.18
CA LEU A 629 -17.93 -12.28 11.42
C LEU A 629 -19.43 -12.47 11.69
N GLY A 630 -20.18 -12.99 10.70
CA GLY A 630 -21.64 -13.07 10.73
C GLY A 630 -22.37 -11.79 10.28
N SER A 631 -23.71 -11.88 10.20
CA SER A 631 -24.56 -10.80 9.67
C SER A 631 -24.88 -9.74 10.73
N PRO A 632 -24.85 -8.42 10.41
CA PRO A 632 -25.31 -7.36 11.29
C PRO A 632 -26.83 -7.23 11.29
N VAL A 633 -27.56 -8.04 10.51
CA VAL A 633 -29.02 -8.03 10.43
C VAL A 633 -29.60 -9.44 10.45
N ALA A 634 -30.70 -9.63 11.17
CA ALA A 634 -31.44 -10.88 11.22
C ALA A 634 -32.95 -10.62 11.22
N ALA A 635 -33.73 -11.59 10.75
CA ALA A 635 -35.18 -11.55 10.76
C ALA A 635 -35.73 -12.86 11.33
N ALA A 636 -36.86 -12.78 12.03
CA ALA A 636 -37.62 -13.94 12.50
C ALA A 636 -39.12 -13.65 12.37
N ARG A 637 -39.92 -14.70 12.15
CA ARG A 637 -41.38 -14.59 12.09
C ARG A 637 -42.02 -14.81 13.47
N ASN A 638 -42.75 -13.82 13.96
CA ASN A 638 -43.62 -13.95 15.13
C ASN A 638 -44.81 -14.88 14.85
N GLN A 639 -45.41 -15.42 15.92
CA GLN A 639 -46.56 -16.35 15.83
C GLN A 639 -47.76 -15.75 15.07
N ASP A 640 -47.96 -14.44 15.14
CA ASP A 640 -49.01 -13.69 14.43
C ASP A 640 -48.70 -13.44 12.94
N GLY A 641 -47.56 -13.94 12.44
CA GLY A 641 -47.12 -13.82 11.06
C GLY A 641 -46.34 -12.54 10.74
N ARG A 642 -46.16 -11.62 11.69
CA ARG A 642 -45.34 -10.41 11.49
C ARG A 642 -43.86 -10.76 11.54
N LEU A 643 -43.07 -10.12 10.69
CA LEU A 643 -41.61 -10.20 10.80
C LEU A 643 -41.12 -9.25 11.90
N GLU A 644 -40.14 -9.72 12.66
CA GLU A 644 -39.34 -8.93 13.58
C GLU A 644 -37.88 -9.01 13.16
N LEU A 645 -37.21 -7.87 13.19
CA LEU A 645 -35.84 -7.69 12.76
C LEU A 645 -34.98 -7.27 13.92
N PHE A 646 -33.72 -7.67 13.84
CA PHE A 646 -32.67 -7.30 14.77
C PHE A 646 -31.48 -6.78 13.99
N GLY A 647 -30.74 -5.83 14.57
CA GLY A 647 -29.55 -5.29 13.94
C GLY A 647 -28.52 -4.76 14.92
N THR A 648 -27.25 -4.80 14.52
CA THR A 648 -26.14 -4.20 15.26
C THR A 648 -25.65 -2.94 14.55
N ASP A 649 -25.38 -1.86 15.30
CA ASP A 649 -24.80 -0.64 14.72
C ASP A 649 -23.26 -0.60 14.84
N ALA A 650 -22.64 0.39 14.19
CA ALA A 650 -21.18 0.56 14.22
C ALA A 650 -20.65 0.83 15.64
N GLN A 651 -21.47 1.42 16.52
CA GLN A 651 -21.16 1.67 17.93
C GLN A 651 -21.32 0.41 18.81
N GLY A 652 -21.77 -0.70 18.22
CA GLY A 652 -21.94 -1.97 18.91
C GLY A 652 -23.17 -2.02 19.82
N ASN A 653 -24.22 -1.25 19.51
CA ASN A 653 -25.55 -1.40 20.11
C ASN A 653 -26.37 -2.47 19.37
N LEU A 654 -27.28 -3.11 20.08
CA LEU A 654 -28.27 -4.05 19.52
C LEU A 654 -29.63 -3.35 19.42
N TRP A 655 -30.28 -3.46 18.26
CA TRP A 655 -31.55 -2.84 17.92
C TRP A 655 -32.57 -3.89 17.47
N ASN A 656 -33.86 -3.59 17.62
CA ASN A 656 -34.93 -4.36 17.00
C ASN A 656 -36.05 -3.48 16.42
N THR A 657 -36.82 -4.05 15.50
CA THR A 657 -38.10 -3.50 15.00
C THR A 657 -39.03 -4.64 14.59
N SER A 658 -40.33 -4.39 14.48
CA SER A 658 -41.29 -5.37 13.93
C SER A 658 -42.25 -4.72 12.95
N GLN A 659 -42.80 -5.51 12.04
CA GLN A 659 -43.88 -5.06 11.17
C GLN A 659 -45.11 -4.64 11.98
N LEU A 660 -45.90 -3.70 11.46
CA LEU A 660 -47.22 -3.32 11.99
C LEU A 660 -48.26 -4.42 11.75
N THR A 661 -48.25 -4.99 10.54
CA THR A 661 -49.08 -6.13 10.11
C THR A 661 -48.22 -7.09 9.29
N ALA A 662 -48.63 -8.35 9.12
CA ALA A 662 -47.85 -9.31 8.34
C ALA A 662 -47.67 -8.79 6.89
N GLY A 663 -46.41 -8.60 6.46
CA GLY A 663 -46.10 -8.01 5.15
C GLY A 663 -46.34 -6.49 5.03
N GLY A 664 -46.53 -5.78 6.15
CA GLY A 664 -46.69 -4.32 6.18
C GLY A 664 -45.43 -3.57 6.65
N ASP A 665 -45.59 -2.26 6.84
CA ASP A 665 -44.50 -1.34 7.23
C ASP A 665 -43.84 -1.71 8.58
N LEU A 666 -42.55 -1.39 8.71
CA LEU A 666 -41.80 -1.53 9.95
C LEU A 666 -42.16 -0.42 10.95
N LYS A 667 -42.17 -0.78 12.24
CA LYS A 667 -42.17 0.20 13.33
C LYS A 667 -40.82 0.95 13.37
N PRO A 668 -40.75 2.08 14.10
CA PRO A 668 -39.47 2.70 14.43
C PRO A 668 -38.55 1.72 15.17
N TRP A 669 -37.26 1.76 14.85
CA TRP A 669 -36.24 0.94 15.51
C TRP A 669 -36.08 1.34 16.97
N THR A 670 -35.99 0.34 17.83
CA THR A 670 -35.80 0.50 19.28
C THR A 670 -34.47 -0.11 19.69
N LYS A 671 -33.70 0.60 20.51
CA LYS A 671 -32.45 0.08 21.06
C LYS A 671 -32.78 -0.97 22.12
N LEU A 672 -32.37 -2.22 21.88
CA LEU A 672 -32.60 -3.36 22.75
C LEU A 672 -31.51 -3.50 23.83
N ALA A 673 -30.26 -3.11 23.52
CA ALA A 673 -29.14 -3.06 24.46
C ALA A 673 -28.00 -2.13 23.99
N GLY A 674 -27.27 -1.53 24.93
CA GLY A 674 -25.98 -0.85 24.71
C GLY A 674 -24.82 -1.58 25.38
N GLY A 675 -23.63 -1.60 24.76
CA GLY A 675 -22.45 -2.44 25.13
C GLY A 675 -22.64 -3.92 24.73
N PRO A 676 -21.64 -4.84 24.74
CA PRO A 676 -20.17 -4.73 24.89
C PRO A 676 -19.43 -4.66 23.52
N GLY A 677 -20.07 -4.10 22.49
CA GLY A 677 -19.51 -4.05 21.14
C GLY A 677 -20.08 -5.14 20.24
N TRP A 678 -21.42 -5.26 20.13
CA TRP A 678 -22.07 -6.28 19.29
C TRP A 678 -21.64 -6.16 17.82
N GLN A 679 -21.33 -7.31 17.24
CA GLN A 679 -20.78 -7.46 15.89
C GLN A 679 -21.82 -8.03 14.93
N SER A 680 -22.44 -9.17 15.28
CA SER A 680 -23.42 -9.85 14.45
C SER A 680 -24.60 -10.40 15.27
N VAL A 681 -25.67 -10.75 14.57
CA VAL A 681 -26.94 -11.18 15.15
C VAL A 681 -27.61 -12.26 14.29
N THR A 682 -28.30 -13.20 14.93
CA THR A 682 -29.23 -14.16 14.32
C THR A 682 -30.47 -14.30 15.21
N ALA A 683 -31.61 -14.69 14.64
CA ALA A 683 -32.86 -14.84 15.38
C ALA A 683 -33.71 -15.96 14.82
N ALA A 684 -34.48 -16.63 15.67
CA ALA A 684 -35.40 -17.69 15.28
C ALA A 684 -36.59 -17.77 16.25
N ALA A 685 -37.69 -18.37 15.79
CA ALA A 685 -38.89 -18.54 16.60
C ALA A 685 -38.95 -19.92 17.28
N HIS A 686 -39.34 -19.94 18.55
CA HIS A 686 -39.67 -21.14 19.31
C HIS A 686 -41.03 -21.71 18.91
N GLN A 687 -41.29 -22.94 19.35
CA GLN A 687 -42.56 -23.63 19.12
C GLN A 687 -43.71 -22.94 19.87
N ASP A 688 -43.41 -22.35 21.02
CA ASP A 688 -44.37 -21.60 21.84
C ASP A 688 -44.69 -20.19 21.26
N GLY A 689 -44.08 -19.83 20.13
CA GLY A 689 -44.32 -18.58 19.41
C GLY A 689 -43.44 -17.40 19.84
N ARG A 690 -42.53 -17.59 20.80
CA ARG A 690 -41.55 -16.56 21.20
C ARG A 690 -40.42 -16.47 20.18
N VAL A 691 -39.95 -15.26 19.90
CA VAL A 691 -38.71 -15.05 19.13
C VAL A 691 -37.52 -15.00 20.09
N GLU A 692 -36.44 -15.71 19.76
CA GLU A 692 -35.16 -15.64 20.46
C GLU A 692 -34.08 -15.07 19.54
N VAL A 693 -33.29 -14.15 20.09
CA VAL A 693 -32.18 -13.48 19.42
C VAL A 693 -30.86 -13.91 20.04
N PHE A 694 -29.87 -14.15 19.19
CA PHE A 694 -28.49 -14.48 19.55
C PHE A 694 -27.58 -13.42 18.94
N ALA A 695 -26.77 -12.76 19.75
CA ALA A 695 -25.83 -11.74 19.29
C ALA A 695 -24.39 -12.09 19.70
N ILE A 696 -23.44 -11.84 18.81
CA ILE A 696 -22.00 -12.05 19.05
C ILE A 696 -21.35 -10.70 19.34
N ASP A 697 -20.58 -10.61 20.42
CA ASP A 697 -19.82 -9.41 20.75
C ASP A 697 -18.42 -9.37 20.11
N GLN A 698 -17.69 -8.27 20.32
CA GLN A 698 -16.32 -8.07 19.81
C GLN A 698 -15.30 -9.10 20.31
N ASN A 699 -15.61 -9.83 21.39
CA ASN A 699 -14.78 -10.89 21.94
C ASN A 699 -15.23 -12.28 21.47
N GLY A 700 -16.25 -12.34 20.61
CA GLY A 700 -16.83 -13.56 20.08
C GLY A 700 -17.87 -14.22 20.99
N PHE A 701 -18.21 -13.65 22.15
CA PHE A 701 -19.18 -14.30 23.04
C PHE A 701 -20.60 -14.17 22.50
N VAL A 702 -21.27 -15.31 22.36
CA VAL A 702 -22.68 -15.37 21.98
C VAL A 702 -23.53 -15.11 23.22
N THR A 703 -24.42 -14.13 23.15
CA THR A 703 -25.45 -13.87 24.15
C THR A 703 -26.83 -14.07 23.54
N ARG A 704 -27.69 -14.82 24.23
CA ARG A 704 -29.08 -15.10 23.84
C ARG A 704 -30.10 -14.40 24.74
N ARG A 705 -31.24 -14.05 24.15
CA ARG A 705 -32.41 -13.45 24.82
C ARG A 705 -33.69 -13.86 24.08
N ALA A 706 -34.67 -14.37 24.81
CA ALA A 706 -35.98 -14.71 24.25
C ALA A 706 -37.01 -13.62 24.59
N GLN A 707 -38.02 -13.44 23.74
CA GLN A 707 -39.21 -12.70 24.13
C GLN A 707 -39.78 -13.29 25.44
N THR A 708 -40.31 -12.44 26.30
CA THR A 708 -40.98 -12.85 27.56
C THR A 708 -42.32 -13.58 27.35
N GLY A 709 -42.85 -13.53 26.13
CA GLY A 709 -44.09 -14.18 25.68
C GLY A 709 -44.25 -13.96 24.18
N ALA A 710 -45.08 -14.76 23.50
CA ALA A 710 -45.21 -14.70 22.05
C ALA A 710 -45.65 -13.30 21.59
N GLY A 711 -44.86 -12.67 20.71
CA GLY A 711 -45.13 -11.31 20.21
C GLY A 711 -44.85 -10.17 21.19
N SER A 712 -44.23 -10.46 22.34
CA SER A 712 -43.88 -9.46 23.34
C SER A 712 -42.76 -8.53 22.86
N SER A 713 -42.85 -7.24 23.21
CA SER A 713 -41.77 -6.27 22.96
C SER A 713 -40.66 -6.31 24.02
N THR A 714 -40.78 -7.15 25.05
CA THR A 714 -39.78 -7.29 26.13
C THR A 714 -39.10 -8.64 26.09
N TYR A 715 -37.80 -8.64 26.41
CA TYR A 715 -36.92 -9.81 26.34
C TYR A 715 -36.39 -10.20 27.72
N THR A 716 -36.10 -11.48 27.88
CA THR A 716 -35.45 -12.04 29.08
C THR A 716 -34.07 -11.43 29.31
N ALA A 717 -33.52 -11.65 30.51
CA ALA A 717 -32.16 -11.22 30.86
C ALA A 717 -31.13 -11.92 29.94
N PRO A 718 -30.04 -11.23 29.55
CA PRO A 718 -29.01 -11.81 28.69
C PRO A 718 -28.38 -13.05 29.33
N GLN A 719 -28.23 -14.10 28.53
CA GLN A 719 -27.50 -15.31 28.90
C GLN A 719 -26.39 -15.57 27.90
N GLN A 720 -25.15 -15.68 28.39
CA GLN A 720 -23.99 -15.91 27.56
C GLN A 720 -23.70 -17.41 27.41
N PHE A 721 -23.28 -17.84 26.22
CA PHE A 721 -22.69 -19.16 26.02
C PHE A 721 -21.21 -19.20 26.45
N ASP A 722 -20.71 -20.42 26.66
CA ASP A 722 -19.41 -20.78 27.23
C ASP A 722 -18.27 -20.88 26.19
N SER A 723 -18.43 -20.28 25.00
CA SER A 723 -17.43 -20.32 23.94
C SER A 723 -17.50 -19.07 23.06
N ALA A 724 -16.36 -18.72 22.47
CA ALA A 724 -16.25 -17.63 21.50
C ALA A 724 -16.48 -18.15 20.07
N PHE A 725 -17.20 -17.36 19.28
CA PHE A 725 -17.60 -17.63 17.92
C PHE A 725 -17.48 -16.39 17.05
N THR A 726 -17.38 -16.64 15.77
CA THR A 726 -17.24 -15.65 14.74
C THR A 726 -18.55 -15.45 14.00
N SER A 727 -19.31 -16.50 13.69
CA SER A 727 -20.63 -16.41 13.07
C SER A 727 -21.59 -17.39 13.75
N ALA A 728 -22.89 -17.10 13.75
CA ALA A 728 -23.91 -18.03 14.24
C ALA A 728 -25.21 -17.97 13.40
N SER A 729 -25.91 -19.10 13.31
CA SER A 729 -27.24 -19.23 12.74
C SER A 729 -28.09 -20.10 13.66
N ALA A 730 -29.31 -19.66 13.95
CA ALA A 730 -30.27 -20.41 14.76
C ALA A 730 -31.44 -20.89 13.88
N VAL A 731 -31.96 -22.09 14.17
CA VAL A 731 -33.12 -22.64 13.46
C VAL A 731 -33.95 -23.51 14.40
N GLN A 732 -35.26 -23.52 14.17
CA GLN A 732 -36.15 -24.47 14.83
C GLN A 732 -36.13 -25.82 14.10
N ASP A 733 -36.05 -26.88 14.89
CA ASP A 733 -36.08 -28.25 14.43
C ASP A 733 -37.52 -28.79 14.30
N GLN A 734 -37.71 -29.98 13.73
CA GLN A 734 -39.07 -30.51 13.47
C GLN A 734 -39.86 -30.87 14.74
N TRP A 735 -39.20 -31.02 15.90
CA TRP A 735 -39.84 -31.27 17.20
C TRP A 735 -40.07 -29.99 18.00
N GLY A 736 -39.65 -28.84 17.46
CA GLY A 736 -39.84 -27.54 18.06
C GLY A 736 -38.64 -27.02 18.84
N GLY A 737 -37.56 -27.81 18.94
CA GLY A 737 -36.33 -27.45 19.64
C GLY A 737 -35.47 -26.47 18.86
N MET A 738 -34.81 -25.55 19.56
CA MET A 738 -33.88 -24.61 18.94
C MET A 738 -32.52 -25.25 18.72
N GLN A 739 -31.93 -25.00 17.55
CA GLN A 739 -30.63 -25.50 17.14
C GLN A 739 -29.76 -24.28 16.77
N VAL A 740 -28.54 -24.21 17.29
CA VAL A 740 -27.58 -23.14 17.00
C VAL A 740 -26.33 -23.73 16.39
N TYR A 741 -25.98 -23.24 15.21
CA TYR A 741 -24.76 -23.56 14.49
C TYR A 741 -23.86 -22.33 14.54
N ALA A 742 -22.60 -22.52 14.90
CA ALA A 742 -21.68 -21.42 15.08
C ALA A 742 -20.27 -21.76 14.58
N THR A 743 -19.59 -20.78 14.04
CA THR A 743 -18.23 -20.90 13.53
C THR A 743 -17.25 -20.38 14.58
N ARG A 744 -16.15 -21.09 14.81
CA ARG A 744 -15.04 -20.59 15.64
C ARG A 744 -14.04 -19.76 14.81
N SER A 745 -13.12 -19.09 15.48
CA SER A 745 -12.05 -18.35 14.80
C SER A 745 -11.16 -19.23 13.93
N ASP A 746 -11.03 -20.52 14.23
CA ASP A 746 -10.34 -21.54 13.42
C ASP A 746 -11.18 -22.06 12.23
N ASN A 747 -12.27 -21.37 11.89
CA ASN A 747 -13.25 -21.69 10.84
C ASN A 747 -14.00 -23.01 11.05
N SER A 748 -13.82 -23.68 12.19
CA SER A 748 -14.49 -24.96 12.44
C SER A 748 -15.93 -24.75 12.91
N ILE A 749 -16.84 -25.58 12.40
CA ILE A 749 -18.27 -25.48 12.69
C ILE A 749 -18.57 -26.22 14.02
N ARG A 750 -19.34 -25.57 14.88
CA ARG A 750 -19.90 -26.12 16.11
C ARG A 750 -21.42 -26.08 16.04
N HIS A 751 -22.04 -26.97 16.78
CA HIS A 751 -23.47 -27.13 16.87
C HIS A 751 -23.85 -27.38 18.32
N ARG A 752 -24.93 -26.74 18.78
CA ARG A 752 -25.55 -26.96 20.08
C ARG A 752 -27.07 -26.85 19.93
N TRP A 753 -27.81 -27.46 20.83
CA TRP A 753 -29.26 -27.49 20.80
C TRP A 753 -29.87 -27.29 22.17
N GLN A 754 -31.15 -26.94 22.15
CA GLN A 754 -31.97 -26.87 23.35
C GLN A 754 -32.31 -28.29 23.81
N ASP A 755 -31.92 -28.64 25.03
CA ASP A 755 -32.14 -29.98 25.61
C ASP A 755 -33.57 -30.17 26.14
N PHE A 756 -34.18 -29.10 26.67
CA PHE A 756 -35.57 -29.09 27.12
C PHE A 756 -36.33 -27.90 26.51
N LEU A 757 -37.44 -28.21 25.83
CA LEU A 757 -38.26 -27.23 25.12
C LEU A 757 -38.73 -26.11 26.05
N ASN A 758 -38.53 -24.87 25.58
CA ASN A 758 -39.00 -23.64 26.22
C ASN A 758 -38.46 -23.42 27.66
N ASP A 759 -37.40 -24.13 28.09
CA ASP A 759 -36.68 -23.82 29.33
C ASP A 759 -35.58 -22.80 29.02
N ASP A 760 -35.77 -21.58 29.54
CA ASP A 760 -34.84 -20.48 29.30
C ASP A 760 -33.63 -20.52 30.24
N THR A 761 -33.53 -21.45 31.20
CA THR A 761 -32.44 -21.45 32.18
C THR A 761 -31.15 -22.06 31.61
N ALA A 762 -29.99 -21.47 31.93
CA ALA A 762 -28.69 -21.97 31.49
C ALA A 762 -28.38 -23.38 32.04
N SER A 763 -28.95 -23.75 33.20
CA SER A 763 -28.70 -25.03 33.87
C SER A 763 -29.49 -26.21 33.30
N ASN A 764 -30.64 -25.96 32.65
CA ASN A 764 -31.51 -27.03 32.14
C ASN A 764 -31.76 -26.92 30.62
N GLY A 765 -31.91 -25.73 30.06
CA GLY A 765 -32.29 -25.59 28.65
C GLY A 765 -31.18 -25.91 27.64
N TRP A 766 -29.91 -25.75 28.02
CA TRP A 766 -28.74 -25.83 27.12
C TRP A 766 -27.52 -26.44 27.81
N PHE A 767 -27.68 -27.56 28.53
CA PHE A 767 -26.56 -28.15 29.27
C PHE A 767 -25.61 -28.94 28.38
N THR A 768 -26.06 -29.42 27.21
CA THR A 768 -25.20 -30.18 26.30
C THR A 768 -24.08 -29.30 25.73
N PRO A 769 -22.80 -29.73 25.77
CA PRO A 769 -21.68 -28.99 25.21
C PRO A 769 -21.76 -28.82 23.68
N TRP A 770 -21.02 -27.83 23.17
CA TRP A 770 -20.84 -27.66 21.72
C TRP A 770 -20.23 -28.89 21.07
N THR A 771 -20.92 -29.44 20.07
CA THR A 771 -20.47 -30.57 19.27
C THR A 771 -19.87 -30.07 17.96
N GLN A 772 -18.80 -30.70 17.48
CA GLN A 772 -18.17 -30.34 16.22
C GLN A 772 -18.87 -30.97 15.02
N LEU A 773 -19.02 -30.19 13.95
CA LEU A 773 -19.44 -30.66 12.64
C LEU A 773 -18.28 -30.55 11.64
N GLY A 774 -18.27 -31.43 10.64
CA GLY A 774 -17.35 -31.38 9.51
C GLY A 774 -17.59 -30.19 8.59
N GLY A 775 -16.52 -29.70 7.97
CA GLY A 775 -16.49 -28.51 7.11
C GLY A 775 -15.81 -27.32 7.77
N THR A 776 -15.47 -26.31 6.97
CA THR A 776 -14.99 -25.01 7.43
C THR A 776 -15.89 -23.91 6.91
N ALA A 777 -16.06 -22.85 7.69
CA ALA A 777 -16.91 -21.72 7.35
C ALA A 777 -16.31 -20.43 7.93
N ILE A 778 -16.63 -19.29 7.32
CA ILE A 778 -16.47 -17.95 7.91
C ILE A 778 -17.85 -17.31 8.16
N GLN A 779 -18.86 -17.73 7.43
CA GLN A 779 -20.29 -17.46 7.65
C GLN A 779 -21.10 -18.68 7.25
N LEU A 780 -22.23 -18.90 7.93
CA LEU A 780 -23.13 -20.01 7.64
C LEU A 780 -24.59 -19.58 7.82
N ALA A 781 -25.47 -20.25 7.09
CA ALA A 781 -26.91 -20.17 7.22
C ALA A 781 -27.47 -21.59 7.33
N VAL A 782 -28.51 -21.77 8.15
CA VAL A 782 -29.15 -23.08 8.35
C VAL A 782 -30.66 -22.92 8.37
N GLU A 783 -31.37 -23.77 7.63
CA GLU A 783 -32.83 -23.79 7.61
C GLU A 783 -33.38 -25.23 7.58
N THR A 784 -34.50 -25.45 8.28
CA THR A 784 -35.15 -26.76 8.37
C THR A 784 -36.08 -26.97 7.18
N GLY A 785 -35.72 -27.96 6.35
CA GLY A 785 -36.51 -28.36 5.19
C GLY A 785 -37.94 -28.81 5.54
N SER A 786 -38.81 -28.89 4.53
CA SER A 786 -40.18 -29.40 4.70
C SER A 786 -40.24 -30.87 5.13
N ASP A 787 -39.13 -31.60 4.96
CA ASP A 787 -38.93 -32.99 5.39
C ASP A 787 -38.34 -33.11 6.80
N GLY A 788 -38.25 -32.01 7.56
CA GLY A 788 -37.75 -31.97 8.93
C GLY A 788 -36.22 -32.07 9.06
N ARG A 789 -35.49 -32.12 7.93
CA ARG A 789 -34.02 -32.21 7.91
C ARG A 789 -33.43 -30.85 7.59
N ALA A 790 -32.54 -30.36 8.45
CA ALA A 790 -31.88 -29.09 8.23
C ALA A 790 -30.87 -29.16 7.07
N VAL A 791 -30.76 -28.05 6.36
CA VAL A 791 -29.73 -27.80 5.34
C VAL A 791 -28.88 -26.65 5.84
N LEU A 792 -27.56 -26.89 5.90
CA LEU A 792 -26.55 -25.89 6.19
C LEU A 792 -25.88 -25.50 4.87
N VAL A 793 -25.75 -24.20 4.62
CA VAL A 793 -24.91 -23.66 3.57
C VAL A 793 -23.94 -22.69 4.20
N ALA A 794 -22.67 -22.73 3.79
CA ALA A 794 -21.63 -21.92 4.37
C ALA A 794 -20.68 -21.35 3.32
N ILE A 795 -20.15 -20.18 3.65
CA ILE A 795 -19.07 -19.51 2.92
C ILE A 795 -17.77 -19.92 3.57
N LYS A 796 -16.80 -20.38 2.77
CA LYS A 796 -15.43 -20.65 3.22
C LYS A 796 -14.57 -19.39 3.17
N GLU A 797 -13.39 -19.46 3.77
CA GLU A 797 -12.38 -18.40 3.80
C GLU A 797 -11.99 -17.83 2.41
N ASP A 798 -12.11 -18.65 1.37
CA ASP A 798 -11.85 -18.31 -0.03
C ASP A 798 -13.10 -17.79 -0.78
N GLY A 799 -14.22 -17.57 -0.08
CA GLY A 799 -15.50 -17.15 -0.66
C GLY A 799 -16.30 -18.28 -1.32
N LEU A 800 -15.71 -19.46 -1.53
CA LEU A 800 -16.41 -20.61 -2.13
C LEU A 800 -17.44 -21.18 -1.16
N LEU A 801 -18.47 -21.79 -1.74
CA LEU A 801 -19.61 -22.27 -0.98
C LEU A 801 -19.52 -23.78 -0.72
N ILE A 802 -19.97 -24.18 0.46
CA ILE A 802 -20.26 -25.57 0.79
C ILE A 802 -21.71 -25.71 1.24
N GLN A 803 -22.26 -26.89 1.06
CA GLN A 803 -23.55 -27.28 1.59
C GLN A 803 -23.48 -28.62 2.30
N ARG A 804 -24.44 -28.84 3.18
CA ARG A 804 -24.63 -30.10 3.90
C ARG A 804 -26.08 -30.27 4.30
N LYS A 805 -26.59 -31.49 4.26
CA LYS A 805 -27.95 -31.82 4.69
C LYS A 805 -27.92 -32.92 5.75
N MET A 806 -28.78 -32.84 6.76
CA MET A 806 -28.94 -33.93 7.72
C MET A 806 -29.41 -35.21 7.04
N ASN A 807 -28.87 -36.39 7.42
CA ASN A 807 -29.37 -37.68 6.94
C ASN A 807 -30.66 -38.07 7.65
N VAL A 808 -30.72 -37.79 8.95
CA VAL A 808 -31.89 -38.00 9.82
C VAL A 808 -32.32 -36.67 10.41
N ALA A 809 -33.61 -36.50 10.63
CA ALA A 809 -34.09 -35.28 11.24
C ALA A 809 -33.60 -35.15 12.69
N ASN A 810 -33.19 -33.95 13.08
CA ASN A 810 -32.59 -33.61 14.38
C ASN A 810 -31.27 -34.34 14.67
N ALA A 811 -30.44 -34.46 13.65
CA ALA A 811 -29.07 -34.94 13.77
C ALA A 811 -28.30 -34.14 14.84
N GLN A 812 -27.76 -34.82 15.85
CA GLN A 812 -26.99 -34.26 16.95
C GLN A 812 -25.49 -34.57 16.84
N THR A 813 -25.13 -35.56 16.03
CA THR A 813 -23.76 -36.05 15.87
C THR A 813 -23.30 -35.97 14.41
N GLU A 814 -21.99 -35.88 14.21
CA GLU A 814 -21.37 -35.81 12.88
C GLU A 814 -21.82 -36.94 11.93
N SER A 815 -22.01 -38.17 12.45
CA SER A 815 -22.46 -39.33 11.67
C SER A 815 -23.90 -39.23 11.15
N GLU A 816 -24.71 -38.37 11.75
CA GLU A 816 -26.12 -38.18 11.38
C GLU A 816 -26.31 -37.14 10.28
N TRP A 817 -25.22 -36.49 9.87
CA TRP A 817 -25.20 -35.52 8.78
C TRP A 817 -24.60 -36.12 7.49
N GLY A 818 -25.09 -35.68 6.33
CA GLY A 818 -24.56 -36.05 5.02
C GLY A 818 -23.11 -35.57 4.82
N GLY A 819 -22.48 -35.91 3.70
CA GLY A 819 -21.14 -35.38 3.39
C GLY A 819 -21.13 -33.86 3.17
N VAL A 820 -19.97 -33.22 3.38
CA VAL A 820 -19.74 -31.83 2.96
C VAL A 820 -19.60 -31.81 1.44
N LEU A 821 -20.49 -31.09 0.77
CA LEU A 821 -20.50 -31.00 -0.69
C LEU A 821 -20.21 -29.57 -1.14
N PRO A 822 -19.42 -29.37 -2.21
CA PRO A 822 -19.23 -28.04 -2.78
C PRO A 822 -20.55 -27.53 -3.36
N LEU A 823 -20.71 -26.21 -3.34
CA LEU A 823 -21.74 -25.48 -4.05
C LEU A 823 -21.06 -24.44 -4.94
N ASP A 824 -21.47 -24.33 -6.21
CA ASP A 824 -20.91 -23.36 -7.14
C ASP A 824 -21.27 -21.92 -6.76
N GLY A 825 -20.41 -20.97 -7.15
CA GLY A 825 -20.57 -19.55 -6.84
C GLY A 825 -19.61 -19.06 -5.76
N ILE A 826 -19.55 -17.73 -5.60
CA ILE A 826 -18.74 -17.05 -4.59
C ILE A 826 -19.58 -15.94 -3.98
N LEU A 827 -19.67 -15.94 -2.64
CA LEU A 827 -20.48 -15.00 -1.87
C LEU A 827 -19.72 -14.50 -0.63
N ASP A 828 -20.11 -13.33 -0.16
CA ASP A 828 -19.61 -12.67 1.05
C ASP A 828 -20.62 -12.67 2.20
N SER A 829 -21.90 -12.80 1.87
CA SER A 829 -22.99 -12.97 2.83
C SER A 829 -23.95 -14.01 2.31
N ILE A 830 -24.52 -14.79 3.22
CA ILE A 830 -25.47 -15.85 2.89
C ILE A 830 -26.57 -15.93 3.95
N ASP A 831 -27.79 -16.19 3.48
CA ASP A 831 -28.92 -16.58 4.33
C ASP A 831 -29.83 -17.59 3.62
N LEU A 832 -30.66 -18.29 4.39
CA LEU A 832 -31.61 -19.31 3.93
C LEU A 832 -33.01 -19.00 4.44
N ALA A 833 -34.00 -19.20 3.58
CA ALA A 833 -35.41 -19.16 4.00
C ALA A 833 -36.22 -20.25 3.28
N ARG A 834 -37.37 -20.61 3.86
CA ARG A 834 -38.29 -21.60 3.27
C ARG A 834 -39.48 -20.93 2.60
N ASN A 835 -39.70 -21.24 1.31
CA ASN A 835 -40.88 -20.81 0.56
C ASN A 835 -42.18 -21.43 1.10
N LEU A 836 -43.33 -20.92 0.66
CA LEU A 836 -44.64 -21.48 1.03
C LEU A 836 -44.85 -22.90 0.53
N ASP A 837 -44.31 -23.22 -0.65
CA ASP A 837 -44.34 -24.55 -1.26
C ASP A 837 -43.39 -25.57 -0.62
N GLY A 838 -42.60 -25.17 0.39
CA GLY A 838 -41.67 -26.01 1.12
C GLY A 838 -40.25 -26.08 0.56
N ARG A 839 -39.98 -25.48 -0.61
CA ARG A 839 -38.61 -25.39 -1.15
C ARG A 839 -37.77 -24.41 -0.33
N LEU A 840 -36.52 -24.77 -0.05
CA LEU A 840 -35.55 -23.83 0.50
C LEU A 840 -35.06 -22.86 -0.58
N ALA A 841 -34.68 -21.66 -0.14
CA ALA A 841 -34.16 -20.57 -0.94
C ALA A 841 -32.86 -20.04 -0.30
N ILE A 842 -31.76 -20.09 -1.04
CA ILE A 842 -30.51 -19.43 -0.67
C ILE A 842 -30.54 -18.01 -1.23
N PHE A 843 -30.14 -17.05 -0.40
CA PHE A 843 -29.87 -15.68 -0.78
C PHE A 843 -28.44 -15.32 -0.39
N GLY A 844 -27.76 -14.53 -1.22
CA GLY A 844 -26.44 -14.06 -0.85
C GLY A 844 -25.90 -12.95 -1.74
N THR A 845 -24.93 -12.21 -1.21
CA THR A 845 -24.27 -11.11 -1.93
C THR A 845 -22.88 -11.53 -2.35
N ASN A 846 -22.45 -11.17 -3.56
CA ASN A 846 -21.09 -11.41 -4.03
C ASN A 846 -20.14 -10.23 -3.69
N PRO A 847 -18.82 -10.34 -3.93
CA PRO A 847 -17.83 -9.27 -3.73
C PRO A 847 -18.16 -7.93 -4.39
N ASP A 848 -18.81 -7.96 -5.54
CA ASP A 848 -19.29 -6.76 -6.25
C ASP A 848 -20.51 -6.10 -5.61
N GLY A 849 -21.05 -6.69 -4.54
CA GLY A 849 -22.25 -6.23 -3.84
C GLY A 849 -23.56 -6.48 -4.61
N MET A 850 -23.57 -7.43 -5.54
CA MET A 850 -24.77 -7.89 -6.24
C MET A 850 -25.47 -8.98 -5.43
N LEU A 851 -26.80 -8.93 -5.37
CA LEU A 851 -27.62 -9.92 -4.68
C LEU A 851 -28.03 -11.05 -5.63
N TRP A 852 -27.86 -12.29 -5.16
CA TRP A 852 -28.17 -13.51 -5.89
C TRP A 852 -29.10 -14.39 -5.08
N ARG A 853 -29.89 -15.19 -5.78
CA ARG A 853 -30.77 -16.19 -5.18
C ARG A 853 -30.74 -17.52 -5.91
N ARG A 854 -31.08 -18.57 -5.19
CA ARG A 854 -31.18 -19.94 -5.70
C ARG A 854 -32.26 -20.70 -4.95
N PHE A 855 -33.06 -21.50 -5.66
CA PHE A 855 -34.11 -22.32 -5.04
C PHE A 855 -33.78 -23.80 -5.11
N GLU A 856 -34.27 -24.59 -4.15
CA GLU A 856 -34.30 -26.04 -4.31
C GLU A 856 -35.09 -26.43 -5.58
N THR A 857 -34.72 -27.55 -6.18
CA THR A 857 -35.41 -28.12 -7.34
C THR A 857 -36.78 -28.66 -6.97
N ALA A 858 -36.92 -29.22 -5.77
CA ALA A 858 -38.15 -29.75 -5.18
C ALA A 858 -38.05 -29.69 -3.64
N PRO A 859 -39.17 -29.61 -2.91
CA PRO A 859 -39.15 -29.51 -1.45
C PRO A 859 -38.34 -30.64 -0.81
N GLY A 860 -37.31 -30.28 -0.03
CA GLY A 860 -36.49 -31.24 0.69
C GLY A 860 -35.54 -32.07 -0.20
N SER A 861 -35.31 -31.66 -1.44
CA SER A 861 -34.40 -32.39 -2.33
C SER A 861 -32.92 -32.21 -1.95
N GLY A 862 -32.53 -31.09 -1.34
CA GLY A 862 -31.12 -30.73 -1.14
C GLY A 862 -30.35 -30.52 -2.44
N THR A 863 -31.05 -30.31 -3.56
CA THR A 863 -30.46 -30.01 -4.88
C THR A 863 -31.07 -28.72 -5.41
N TRP A 864 -30.30 -27.95 -6.19
CA TRP A 864 -30.60 -26.54 -6.40
C TRP A 864 -30.69 -26.15 -7.89
N GLN A 865 -31.67 -25.33 -8.24
CA GLN A 865 -31.80 -24.65 -9.56
C GLN A 865 -30.62 -23.70 -9.83
N PRO A 866 -30.27 -23.26 -11.04
CA PRO A 866 -29.16 -22.31 -11.24
C PRO A 866 -29.31 -20.98 -10.45
N TRP A 867 -28.19 -20.30 -10.18
CA TRP A 867 -28.19 -18.96 -9.59
C TRP A 867 -28.90 -17.95 -10.49
N ALA A 868 -29.70 -17.09 -9.88
CA ALA A 868 -30.35 -15.96 -10.55
C ALA A 868 -30.11 -14.68 -9.76
N GLN A 869 -29.73 -13.60 -10.44
CA GLN A 869 -29.53 -12.30 -9.80
C GLN A 869 -30.87 -11.68 -9.41
N ILE A 870 -30.93 -11.03 -8.25
CA ILE A 870 -32.00 -10.12 -7.87
C ILE A 870 -31.51 -8.69 -8.15
N PRO A 871 -32.16 -7.93 -9.06
CA PRO A 871 -31.80 -6.54 -9.29
C PRO A 871 -31.92 -5.70 -8.01
N THR A 872 -30.87 -4.96 -7.67
CA THR A 872 -30.80 -4.08 -6.49
C THR A 872 -30.79 -2.61 -6.94
N GLN A 873 -31.98 -2.01 -7.02
CA GLN A 873 -32.15 -0.60 -7.40
C GLN A 873 -33.19 0.09 -6.51
N ALA A 874 -32.89 1.32 -6.09
CA ALA A 874 -33.86 2.24 -5.47
C ALA A 874 -33.95 3.50 -6.34
N GLY A 875 -35.05 3.65 -7.07
CA GLY A 875 -35.17 4.69 -8.10
C GLY A 875 -34.12 4.51 -9.20
N ALA A 876 -33.33 5.55 -9.48
CA ALA A 876 -32.23 5.50 -10.44
C ALA A 876 -30.90 4.99 -9.86
N THR A 877 -30.84 4.76 -8.54
CA THR A 877 -29.60 4.40 -7.85
C THR A 877 -29.43 2.89 -7.77
N ALA A 878 -28.32 2.38 -8.28
CA ALA A 878 -27.92 0.99 -8.09
C ALA A 878 -27.41 0.80 -6.65
N LEU A 879 -27.96 -0.18 -5.95
CA LEU A 879 -27.59 -0.50 -4.57
C LEU A 879 -26.54 -1.62 -4.55
N ARG A 880 -25.58 -1.51 -3.63
CA ARG A 880 -24.46 -2.44 -3.46
C ARG A 880 -24.52 -3.05 -2.06
N MET A 881 -25.12 -4.23 -1.98
CA MET A 881 -25.45 -4.89 -0.73
C MET A 881 -24.25 -5.68 -0.19
N ARG A 882 -24.07 -5.69 1.12
CA ARG A 882 -22.99 -6.39 1.83
C ARG A 882 -23.49 -7.53 2.70
N HIS A 883 -24.70 -7.36 3.25
CA HIS A 883 -25.38 -8.41 4.01
C HIS A 883 -26.78 -8.58 3.49
N VAL A 884 -27.30 -9.80 3.65
CA VAL A 884 -28.71 -10.10 3.41
C VAL A 884 -29.20 -11.02 4.51
N CYS A 885 -30.42 -10.78 4.98
CA CYS A 885 -31.22 -11.80 5.66
C CYS A 885 -32.58 -11.97 4.98
N ALA A 886 -33.17 -13.15 5.16
CA ALA A 886 -34.39 -13.58 4.49
C ALA A 886 -35.33 -14.29 5.47
N GLU A 887 -36.61 -13.98 5.43
CA GLU A 887 -37.61 -14.72 6.21
C GLU A 887 -38.98 -14.66 5.53
N ARG A 888 -39.76 -15.74 5.65
CA ARG A 888 -41.12 -15.82 5.12
C ARG A 888 -42.11 -15.24 6.13
N SER A 889 -42.85 -14.22 5.73
CA SER A 889 -43.93 -13.63 6.55
C SER A 889 -45.21 -14.49 6.58
N GLY A 890 -46.19 -14.06 7.38
CA GLY A 890 -47.52 -14.68 7.46
C GLY A 890 -48.33 -14.61 6.16
N THR A 891 -47.93 -13.77 5.20
CA THR A 891 -48.57 -13.71 3.87
C THR A 891 -48.11 -14.85 2.95
N GLY A 892 -47.10 -15.63 3.36
CA GLY A 892 -46.48 -16.68 2.54
C GLY A 892 -45.38 -16.17 1.61
N ARG A 893 -45.11 -14.86 1.59
CA ARG A 893 -44.01 -14.23 0.86
C ARG A 893 -42.72 -14.22 1.67
N ILE A 894 -41.59 -14.49 1.03
CA ILE A 894 -40.26 -14.18 1.55
C ILE A 894 -40.00 -12.68 1.43
N ALA A 895 -39.58 -12.06 2.53
CA ALA A 895 -39.02 -10.72 2.56
C ALA A 895 -37.50 -10.81 2.70
N LEU A 896 -36.79 -9.91 2.02
CA LEU A 896 -35.35 -9.73 2.09
C LEU A 896 -35.04 -8.40 2.72
N PHE A 897 -34.04 -8.40 3.60
CA PHE A 897 -33.48 -7.20 4.21
C PHE A 897 -31.97 -7.21 3.96
N ALA A 898 -31.45 -6.14 3.40
CA ALA A 898 -30.07 -6.07 2.98
C ALA A 898 -29.41 -4.76 3.43
N VAL A 899 -28.17 -4.85 3.91
CA VAL A 899 -27.38 -3.71 4.38
C VAL A 899 -26.32 -3.38 3.33
N ASP A 900 -26.22 -2.13 2.92
CA ASP A 900 -25.22 -1.69 1.93
C ASP A 900 -23.85 -1.37 2.57
N GLY A 901 -22.89 -0.95 1.73
CA GLY A 901 -21.54 -0.58 2.19
C GLY A 901 -21.46 0.66 3.09
N THR A 902 -22.56 1.42 3.23
CA THR A 902 -22.66 2.57 4.16
C THR A 902 -23.31 2.18 5.48
N GLY A 903 -23.86 0.97 5.59
CA GLY A 903 -24.66 0.54 6.73
C GLY A 903 -26.16 0.80 6.58
N THR A 904 -26.60 1.37 5.45
CA THR A 904 -28.02 1.64 5.21
C THR A 904 -28.78 0.33 4.98
N LEU A 905 -29.85 0.11 5.74
CA LEU A 905 -30.74 -1.03 5.54
C LEU A 905 -31.75 -0.74 4.42
N TYR A 906 -31.94 -1.72 3.53
CA TYR A 906 -33.01 -1.75 2.52
C TYR A 906 -33.81 -3.04 2.64
N HIS A 907 -35.02 -3.04 2.09
CA HIS A 907 -35.87 -4.23 2.06
C HIS A 907 -36.67 -4.35 0.76
N CYS A 908 -37.01 -5.59 0.41
CA CYS A 908 -38.00 -5.93 -0.61
C CYS A 908 -38.72 -7.23 -0.23
N GLU A 909 -39.82 -7.55 -0.89
CA GLU A 909 -40.52 -8.83 -0.72
C GLU A 909 -40.89 -9.45 -2.07
N GLN A 910 -41.14 -10.76 -2.09
CA GLN A 910 -41.68 -11.41 -3.28
C GLN A 910 -42.99 -10.74 -3.71
N SER A 911 -43.28 -10.62 -5.00
CA SER A 911 -44.56 -10.10 -5.50
C SER A 911 -45.77 -10.96 -5.11
N GLY A 912 -45.54 -12.23 -4.82
CA GLY A 912 -46.52 -13.20 -4.31
C GLY A 912 -45.82 -14.44 -3.73
N PRO A 913 -46.54 -15.31 -3.00
CA PRO A 913 -45.93 -16.52 -2.44
C PRO A 913 -45.24 -17.37 -3.52
N ASN A 914 -44.01 -17.82 -3.24
CA ASN A 914 -43.17 -18.61 -4.15
C ASN A 914 -42.72 -17.88 -5.43
N SER A 915 -42.98 -16.57 -5.55
CA SER A 915 -42.68 -15.82 -6.77
C SER A 915 -41.17 -15.68 -7.01
N THR A 916 -40.82 -15.62 -8.28
CA THR A 916 -39.47 -15.25 -8.72
C THR A 916 -39.25 -13.73 -8.78
N ASP A 917 -40.34 -12.96 -8.81
CA ASP A 917 -40.33 -11.50 -8.96
C ASP A 917 -40.46 -10.81 -7.62
N TRP A 918 -39.85 -9.63 -7.49
CA TRP A 918 -39.70 -8.89 -6.23
C TRP A 918 -40.28 -7.48 -6.33
N SER A 919 -40.75 -6.95 -5.20
CA SER A 919 -41.10 -5.54 -5.07
C SER A 919 -39.85 -4.66 -5.26
N PRO A 920 -40.02 -3.36 -5.58
CA PRO A 920 -38.92 -2.40 -5.52
C PRO A 920 -38.28 -2.37 -4.13
N TRP A 921 -36.99 -2.03 -4.07
CA TRP A 921 -36.27 -1.86 -2.81
C TRP A 921 -36.65 -0.53 -2.15
N ALA A 922 -36.87 -0.57 -0.84
CA ALA A 922 -37.16 0.59 -0.01
C ALA A 922 -36.23 0.66 1.20
N ALA A 923 -35.88 1.87 1.66
CA ALA A 923 -35.05 2.07 2.83
C ALA A 923 -35.75 1.59 4.12
N GLY A 924 -35.00 0.98 5.03
CA GLY A 924 -35.46 0.40 6.28
C GLY A 924 -35.36 1.32 7.51
N GLY A 925 -34.89 2.56 7.33
CA GLY A 925 -34.92 3.61 8.35
C GLY A 925 -33.94 3.45 9.53
N VAL A 926 -32.84 2.72 9.34
CA VAL A 926 -31.77 2.56 10.32
C VAL A 926 -30.41 2.44 9.62
N GLU A 927 -29.36 2.90 10.29
CA GLU A 927 -27.97 2.62 9.94
C GLU A 927 -27.45 1.50 10.84
N LEU A 928 -27.18 0.35 10.24
CA LEU A 928 -26.54 -0.78 10.88
C LEU A 928 -25.04 -0.73 10.60
N ARG A 929 -24.29 -1.64 11.21
CA ARG A 929 -22.86 -1.79 10.99
C ARG A 929 -22.59 -2.01 9.51
N ALA A 930 -21.91 -1.06 8.88
CA ALA A 930 -21.20 -1.30 7.64
C ALA A 930 -20.06 -2.26 7.95
N THR A 931 -20.06 -3.45 7.35
CA THR A 931 -18.85 -4.27 7.35
C THR A 931 -17.95 -3.80 6.22
N HIS A 932 -16.68 -3.57 6.53
CA HIS A 932 -15.67 -3.42 5.49
C HIS A 932 -15.66 -4.68 4.60
N THR A 933 -15.56 -4.42 3.30
CA THR A 933 -15.57 -5.35 2.16
C THR A 933 -14.75 -6.63 2.36
N PHE A 934 -15.31 -7.78 1.97
CA PHE A 934 -14.53 -8.71 1.13
C PHE A 934 -14.37 -8.02 -0.23
N GLY A 935 -13.29 -7.26 -0.36
CA GLY A 935 -12.94 -6.60 -1.62
C GLY A 935 -12.00 -7.52 -2.36
N GLY A 936 -12.53 -8.44 -3.18
CA GLY A 936 -11.67 -9.28 -4.02
C GLY A 936 -12.36 -10.49 -4.63
N LEU A 937 -12.97 -10.29 -5.80
CA LEU A 937 -12.85 -11.25 -6.90
C LEU A 937 -12.38 -10.54 -8.16
#